data_AF-A0A6P8WEG6-F1
#
_entry.id   AF-A0A6P8WEG6-F1
#
_cell.length_a   1.000
_cell.length_b   1.000
_cell.length_c   1.000
_cell.angle_alpha   90.00
_cell.angle_beta   90.00
_cell.angle_gamma   90.00
#
_symmetry.space_group_name_H-M   'P 1'
#
loop_
_entity.id
_entity.type
_entity.pdbx_description
1 polymer ?
#
loop_
_entity_poly.entity_id
_entity_poly.type
_entity_poly.pdbx_seq_one_letter_code
_entity_poly.pdbx_strand_id
1 'polypeptide(L)'
;MVHRVAVIGAGPCGLTSMKACLEEGMMPTCFESSDDIGGLWRFKEVSEPNRASIYRSLTINISKEMMSFSDFPVQADYPNYMHHSKIQNYFRMYAEHFKLLKHIRFQTLVKNVNQTPDFSRTGQWEVVTENKDGKEERHVFDAVICCSGHYSYPNLPLKEFPGIETFEGKYFHSWDYKGPEDMVGKKVVVIGIGNSGSDIAVESSRVAEQVYLSTRSGAWVIRQVSDNGLPVDIKYLTRFVHILSQLLPIRILNWLCETKLNAMYDHTMYALKPKHRFFNQIPVINDDLPLKILSGSVIIKPNVKEICGSSVVFEDGSTVENVDTIVFATGYNYDFPYLPSSSKYMSGHRLGLYKHVFPPNLEHPTLAVVGFIHAFAAIMTQAEMQARWVSRVFNGQVKLPSNQAMIKSVDKDTKDIEKNYIVSRLTPLHVDFVTYMDDLAGEIGVRPSLLWLFFTDYQMFKMVLWGPVTSYQYRLKGPGKWDGARRAISTTLNRVYQPLKTRQLETKEASVAGSLFKLSLTLMAGGAAVYYIHVRNPTTIPTLLANLRPQTFSAMVRRVAVVGAGSSGLACIKICVEEGLEPVCFESSDDIGGLWKFKESPEPERSSIYRSLVVNTSKEMMCYSDFPMPADYPNYMHNSQLLQYYRLYADHFDLLRYIHFQTTVKSVAQRPDFSLSGQWDIVTINKDGEEERNVFDAVMVCSGHYTHPSLPLSGFPGYETFSGRCFHSWEYKDADACRGKRVVVVGIGNSGGDIAVEISRSAKKTFLSTREGAWVIGRMSSNGLPLDMTAITRLNNMLTLLLPNTLVNWAAERALNYKYDHRLYGLKPKHRLMDRRPLINDDLPGRILQGALVMKTNLKGFKDSGVEFEDGRVEENIDAVVFCTGYNGTFPFLPSVLTDGPQRELTLYKTLFPPSLVRPTLAVMGLFQTKGPITPIVEMQARWAVKVFTGSSCLPPKEKMLEVIESERKRNMKSYPCPRTAALQVEYIPYLDFMAKEVGVRPNLLTLLLTDPVLWVRIFFGPCTPYQYRLTGPGQWAGARQSILTQWERLAQPFRTRAVPESRPSAISPWALVLGGTVAMAFVLSKTEITPVLSGAAQFLDRCKMFLKDSWLHQTKMIIFGYTV
;
A
#
# COMPACT_ATOMS: atom_id res chain seq x y z
N MET A 1 -21.26 20.60 -48.97
CA MET A 1 -20.52 19.58 -48.18
C MET A 1 -19.40 20.30 -47.45
N VAL A 2 -19.12 19.95 -46.21
CA VAL A 2 -18.00 20.52 -45.45
C VAL A 2 -16.70 20.04 -46.10
N HIS A 3 -15.78 20.95 -46.41
CA HIS A 3 -14.46 20.60 -46.94
C HIS A 3 -13.33 21.13 -46.06
N ARG A 4 -13.36 22.41 -45.69
CA ARG A 4 -12.38 23.07 -44.82
C ARG A 4 -12.86 23.08 -43.38
N VAL A 5 -12.10 22.48 -42.46
CA VAL A 5 -12.45 22.38 -41.03
C VAL A 5 -11.41 23.07 -40.16
N ALA A 6 -11.83 23.95 -39.24
CA ALA A 6 -10.96 24.46 -38.18
C ALA A 6 -10.98 23.52 -36.98
N VAL A 7 -9.81 23.20 -36.41
CA VAL A 7 -9.68 22.39 -35.19
C VAL A 7 -8.94 23.20 -34.13
N ILE A 8 -9.56 23.43 -32.97
CA ILE A 8 -9.03 24.35 -31.95
C ILE A 8 -8.36 23.57 -30.82
N GLY A 9 -7.03 23.55 -30.81
CA GLY A 9 -6.17 22.83 -29.86
C GLY A 9 -5.65 21.49 -30.38
N ALA A 10 -4.35 21.24 -30.24
CA ALA A 10 -3.62 20.03 -30.68
C ALA A 10 -3.36 19.02 -29.54
N GLY A 11 -4.28 18.97 -28.56
CA GLY A 11 -4.35 17.89 -27.58
C GLY A 11 -4.85 16.56 -28.18
N PRO A 12 -5.05 15.51 -27.36
CA PRO A 12 -5.53 14.20 -27.84
C PRO A 12 -6.82 14.29 -28.67
N CYS A 13 -7.75 15.16 -28.28
CA CYS A 13 -8.98 15.42 -29.02
C CYS A 13 -8.72 16.01 -30.42
N GLY A 14 -7.84 17.01 -30.53
CA GLY A 14 -7.52 17.63 -31.81
C GLY A 14 -6.78 16.69 -32.76
N LEU A 15 -5.87 15.86 -32.24
CA LEU A 15 -5.19 14.83 -33.01
C LEU A 15 -6.19 13.83 -33.63
N THR A 16 -7.17 13.35 -32.85
CA THR A 16 -8.19 12.43 -33.37
C THR A 16 -9.18 13.12 -34.30
N SER A 17 -9.56 14.38 -34.04
CA SER A 17 -10.40 15.19 -34.93
C SER A 17 -9.76 15.45 -36.29
N MET A 18 -8.48 15.85 -36.34
CA MET A 18 -7.77 16.01 -37.62
C MET A 18 -7.72 14.70 -38.41
N LYS A 19 -7.38 13.59 -37.75
CA LYS A 19 -7.34 12.27 -38.39
C LYS A 19 -8.71 11.84 -38.92
N ALA A 20 -9.77 12.00 -38.13
CA ALA A 20 -11.14 11.67 -38.53
C ALA A 20 -11.64 12.55 -39.69
N CYS A 21 -11.22 13.82 -39.77
CA CYS A 21 -11.47 14.67 -40.93
C CYS A 21 -10.75 14.15 -42.18
N LEU A 22 -9.47 13.78 -42.07
CA LEU A 22 -8.69 13.25 -43.18
C LEU A 22 -9.21 11.88 -43.68
N GLU A 23 -9.65 10.99 -42.78
CA GLU A 23 -10.31 9.71 -43.12
C GLU A 23 -11.58 9.91 -43.97
N GLU A 24 -12.29 11.03 -43.81
CA GLU A 24 -13.52 11.37 -44.53
C GLU A 24 -13.31 12.36 -45.69
N GLY A 25 -12.05 12.66 -46.08
CA GLY A 25 -11.72 13.51 -47.23
C GLY A 25 -11.81 15.02 -47.00
N MET A 26 -11.93 15.48 -45.74
CA MET A 26 -11.89 16.89 -45.37
C MET A 26 -10.45 17.39 -45.16
N MET A 27 -10.26 18.70 -45.31
CA MET A 27 -9.00 19.42 -45.05
C MET A 27 -9.05 20.14 -43.69
N PRO A 28 -8.52 19.54 -42.62
CA PRO A 28 -8.40 20.22 -41.33
C PRO A 28 -7.23 21.22 -41.34
N THR A 29 -7.43 22.35 -40.65
CA THR A 29 -6.38 23.25 -40.14
C THR A 29 -6.55 23.33 -38.63
N CYS A 30 -5.54 22.88 -37.89
CA CYS A 30 -5.53 22.96 -36.44
C CYS A 30 -4.76 24.19 -35.97
N PHE A 31 -5.32 24.92 -35.03
CA PHE A 31 -4.69 26.06 -34.37
C PHE A 31 -4.33 25.65 -32.95
N GLU A 32 -3.04 25.71 -32.61
CA GLU A 32 -2.53 25.44 -31.27
C GLU A 32 -1.82 26.70 -30.75
N SER A 33 -2.23 27.18 -29.58
CA SER A 33 -1.62 28.33 -28.92
C SER A 33 -0.19 28.04 -28.43
N SER A 34 0.09 26.77 -28.12
CA SER A 34 1.37 26.24 -27.67
C SER A 34 2.36 26.03 -28.84
N ASP A 35 3.63 25.92 -28.52
CA ASP A 35 4.76 25.60 -29.40
C ASP A 35 4.97 24.10 -29.67
N ASP A 36 4.18 23.21 -29.03
CA ASP A 36 4.17 21.75 -29.24
C ASP A 36 2.76 21.17 -29.03
N ILE A 37 2.53 19.92 -29.44
CA ILE A 37 1.27 19.18 -29.28
C ILE A 37 1.04 18.68 -27.84
N GLY A 38 -0.12 18.04 -27.60
CA GLY A 38 -0.36 17.18 -26.42
C GLY A 38 -1.26 17.79 -25.35
N GLY A 39 -1.48 19.10 -25.37
CA GLY A 39 -2.35 19.81 -24.42
C GLY A 39 -1.92 19.55 -22.97
N LEU A 40 -2.88 19.13 -22.12
CA LEU A 40 -2.67 18.78 -20.70
C LEU A 40 -1.44 17.89 -20.43
N TRP A 41 -1.09 16.99 -21.34
CA TRP A 41 -0.03 16.00 -21.10
C TRP A 41 1.40 16.52 -21.29
N ARG A 42 1.53 17.78 -21.76
CA ARG A 42 2.80 18.47 -21.88
C ARG A 42 3.15 19.14 -20.55
N PHE A 43 4.18 18.64 -19.88
CA PHE A 43 4.74 19.27 -18.69
C PHE A 43 5.55 20.52 -19.06
N LYS A 44 5.36 21.59 -18.29
CA LYS A 44 6.20 22.78 -18.21
C LYS A 44 6.47 23.09 -16.74
N GLU A 45 7.65 23.57 -16.42
CA GLU A 45 8.03 23.99 -15.05
C GLU A 45 7.18 25.18 -14.56
N VAL A 46 6.77 26.07 -15.46
CA VAL A 46 5.91 27.23 -15.14
C VAL A 46 4.51 26.99 -15.69
N SER A 47 3.49 27.34 -14.90
CA SER A 47 2.08 27.38 -15.28
C SER A 47 1.79 28.61 -16.16
N GLU A 48 1.04 28.44 -17.25
CA GLU A 48 0.79 29.50 -18.24
C GLU A 48 -0.72 29.84 -18.26
N PRO A 49 -1.15 31.10 -18.02
CA PRO A 49 -2.57 31.45 -17.97
C PRO A 49 -3.38 30.96 -19.18
N ASN A 50 -4.62 30.52 -18.91
CA ASN A 50 -5.53 29.91 -19.89
C ASN A 50 -5.06 28.57 -20.50
N ARG A 51 -4.01 27.94 -19.94
CA ARG A 51 -3.54 26.60 -20.36
C ARG A 51 -3.64 25.59 -19.23
N ALA A 52 -3.88 24.34 -19.59
CA ALA A 52 -3.84 23.23 -18.65
C ALA A 52 -2.40 22.99 -18.16
N SER A 53 -2.24 22.53 -16.91
CA SER A 53 -0.96 22.35 -16.24
C SER A 53 -0.92 21.00 -15.52
N ILE A 54 0.27 20.41 -15.44
CA ILE A 54 0.56 19.16 -14.72
C ILE A 54 1.87 19.28 -13.92
N TYR A 55 2.05 18.35 -12.98
CA TYR A 55 3.23 18.21 -12.11
C TYR A 55 4.16 17.08 -12.57
N ARG A 56 5.42 17.14 -12.12
CA ARG A 56 6.54 16.32 -12.63
C ARG A 56 6.34 14.82 -12.41
N SER A 57 5.66 14.42 -11.35
CA SER A 57 5.47 13.02 -10.95
C SER A 57 4.27 12.32 -11.63
N LEU A 58 3.48 13.05 -12.43
CA LEU A 58 2.17 12.58 -12.90
C LEU A 58 2.23 11.30 -13.75
N THR A 59 1.48 10.29 -13.31
CA THR A 59 1.15 9.07 -14.07
C THR A 59 -0.33 9.02 -14.40
N ILE A 60 -0.68 8.36 -15.51
CA ILE A 60 -2.08 8.07 -15.85
C ILE A 60 -2.76 7.19 -14.81
N ASN A 61 -4.07 7.38 -14.63
CA ASN A 61 -4.91 6.58 -13.72
C ASN A 61 -5.65 5.41 -14.41
N ILE A 62 -5.62 5.36 -15.74
CA ILE A 62 -6.23 4.30 -16.57
C ILE A 62 -5.10 3.59 -17.32
N SER A 63 -5.20 2.28 -17.56
CA SER A 63 -4.09 1.51 -18.13
C SER A 63 -3.84 1.81 -19.61
N LYS A 64 -2.60 1.58 -20.07
CA LYS A 64 -2.15 1.88 -21.44
C LYS A 64 -3.05 1.34 -22.55
N GLU A 65 -3.59 0.13 -22.37
CA GLU A 65 -4.45 -0.54 -23.37
C GLU A 65 -5.85 0.06 -23.41
N MET A 66 -6.34 0.56 -22.28
CA MET A 66 -7.62 1.25 -22.19
C MET A 66 -7.53 2.70 -22.65
N MET A 67 -6.33 3.32 -22.63
CA MET A 67 -6.07 4.67 -23.14
C MET A 67 -5.64 4.74 -24.62
N SER A 68 -5.31 3.61 -25.25
CA SER A 68 -4.83 3.56 -26.64
C SER A 68 -5.89 4.04 -27.64
N PHE A 69 -5.48 4.79 -28.66
CA PHE A 69 -6.29 5.04 -29.85
C PHE A 69 -6.57 3.73 -30.60
N SER A 70 -7.76 3.63 -31.21
CA SER A 70 -8.37 2.37 -31.65
C SER A 70 -7.65 1.65 -32.78
N ASP A 71 -6.76 2.34 -33.50
CA ASP A 71 -5.92 1.79 -34.56
C ASP A 71 -4.42 2.03 -34.36
N PHE A 72 -4.01 2.44 -33.15
CA PHE A 72 -2.60 2.66 -32.82
C PHE A 72 -2.28 2.21 -31.38
N PRO A 73 -2.13 0.89 -31.13
CA PRO A 73 -1.81 0.37 -29.79
C PRO A 73 -0.51 0.95 -29.23
N VAL A 74 -0.49 1.24 -27.92
CA VAL A 74 0.75 1.60 -27.20
C VAL A 74 1.77 0.47 -27.28
N GLN A 75 3.07 0.82 -27.31
CA GLN A 75 4.16 -0.15 -27.36
C GLN A 75 4.09 -1.17 -26.20
N ALA A 76 4.45 -2.42 -26.48
CA ALA A 76 4.22 -3.53 -25.57
C ALA A 76 5.13 -3.50 -24.33
N ASP A 77 6.31 -2.89 -24.41
CA ASP A 77 7.28 -2.69 -23.33
C ASP A 77 6.95 -1.51 -22.40
N TYR A 78 6.07 -0.58 -22.81
CA TYR A 78 5.68 0.55 -21.97
C TYR A 78 4.95 0.05 -20.70
N PRO A 79 5.14 0.70 -19.53
CA PRO A 79 4.45 0.35 -18.29
C PRO A 79 2.93 0.52 -18.42
N ASN A 80 2.19 -0.25 -17.64
CA ASN A 80 0.73 -0.23 -17.70
C ASN A 80 0.14 1.12 -17.26
N TYR A 81 0.74 1.74 -16.26
CA TYR A 81 0.49 3.14 -15.90
C TYR A 81 1.68 3.99 -16.34
N MET A 82 1.49 4.70 -17.44
CA MET A 82 2.52 5.54 -18.07
C MET A 82 2.66 6.89 -17.35
N HIS A 83 3.91 7.28 -17.14
CA HIS A 83 4.30 8.65 -16.83
C HIS A 83 3.90 9.62 -17.96
N HIS A 84 3.58 10.87 -17.63
CA HIS A 84 3.12 11.87 -18.62
C HIS A 84 4.09 12.02 -19.83
N SER A 85 5.40 11.89 -19.63
CA SER A 85 6.39 11.95 -20.71
C SER A 85 6.26 10.81 -21.74
N LYS A 86 5.80 9.62 -21.33
CA LYS A 86 5.50 8.50 -22.25
C LYS A 86 4.19 8.74 -23.01
N ILE A 87 3.22 9.44 -22.43
CA ILE A 87 2.01 9.89 -23.12
C ILE A 87 2.36 10.91 -24.20
N GLN A 88 3.17 11.92 -23.89
CA GLN A 88 3.65 12.90 -24.87
C GLN A 88 4.38 12.22 -26.04
N ASN A 89 5.25 11.23 -25.76
CA ASN A 89 5.91 10.47 -26.82
C ASN A 89 4.93 9.66 -27.68
N TYR A 90 3.93 9.03 -27.06
CA TYR A 90 2.87 8.30 -27.78
C TYR A 90 2.05 9.22 -28.71
N PHE A 91 1.75 10.45 -28.29
CA PHE A 91 1.08 11.43 -29.16
C PHE A 91 1.96 11.89 -30.32
N ARG A 92 3.27 12.07 -30.14
CA ARG A 92 4.19 12.37 -31.24
C ARG A 92 4.25 11.23 -32.24
N MET A 93 4.45 9.99 -31.77
CA MET A 93 4.41 8.80 -32.63
C MET A 93 3.10 8.70 -33.44
N TYR A 94 1.95 9.00 -32.82
CA TYR A 94 0.64 9.01 -33.50
C TYR A 94 0.56 10.11 -34.57
N ALA A 95 0.95 11.34 -34.21
CA ALA A 95 0.92 12.49 -35.10
C ALA A 95 1.90 12.33 -36.29
N GLU A 96 3.05 11.71 -36.08
CA GLU A 96 4.01 11.35 -37.13
C GLU A 96 3.46 10.25 -38.04
N HIS A 97 2.96 9.15 -37.47
CA HIS A 97 2.42 8.00 -38.22
C HIS A 97 1.28 8.41 -39.15
N PHE A 98 0.34 9.22 -38.66
CA PHE A 98 -0.79 9.74 -39.45
C PHE A 98 -0.50 11.09 -40.13
N LYS A 99 0.76 11.56 -40.11
CA LYS A 99 1.24 12.80 -40.78
C LYS A 99 0.41 14.05 -40.44
N LEU A 100 -0.05 14.15 -39.19
CA LEU A 100 -0.95 15.21 -38.70
C LEU A 100 -0.22 16.54 -38.48
N LEU A 101 1.08 16.53 -38.15
CA LEU A 101 1.84 17.73 -37.78
C LEU A 101 1.78 18.87 -38.82
N LYS A 102 1.75 18.52 -40.11
CA LYS A 102 1.65 19.50 -41.23
C LYS A 102 0.31 20.26 -41.28
N HIS A 103 -0.70 19.81 -40.53
CA HIS A 103 -2.01 20.46 -40.43
C HIS A 103 -2.10 21.40 -39.22
N ILE A 104 -1.05 21.49 -38.39
CA ILE A 104 -1.04 22.26 -37.15
C ILE A 104 -0.30 23.58 -37.35
N ARG A 105 -0.94 24.69 -36.98
CA ARG A 105 -0.33 26.00 -36.80
C ARG A 105 -0.08 26.21 -35.30
N PHE A 106 1.18 26.04 -34.90
CA PHE A 106 1.63 26.31 -33.53
C PHE A 106 1.70 27.81 -33.25
N GLN A 107 1.79 28.17 -31.96
CA GLN A 107 1.84 29.55 -31.48
C GLN A 107 0.75 30.46 -32.09
N THR A 108 -0.44 29.89 -32.31
CA THR A 108 -1.59 30.55 -32.94
C THR A 108 -2.81 30.42 -32.03
N LEU A 109 -3.17 31.51 -31.35
CA LEU A 109 -4.32 31.59 -30.46
C LEU A 109 -5.60 31.84 -31.28
N VAL A 110 -6.69 31.15 -30.98
CA VAL A 110 -8.01 31.49 -31.53
C VAL A 110 -8.69 32.51 -30.62
N LYS A 111 -8.97 33.70 -31.15
CA LYS A 111 -9.56 34.82 -30.43
C LYS A 111 -11.09 34.76 -30.47
N ASN A 112 -11.66 34.58 -31.67
CA ASN A 112 -13.11 34.57 -31.90
C ASN A 112 -13.48 33.57 -33.00
N VAL A 113 -14.69 33.00 -32.90
CA VAL A 113 -15.29 32.09 -33.88
C VAL A 113 -16.72 32.54 -34.13
N ASN A 114 -16.92 33.33 -35.19
CA ASN A 114 -18.21 33.96 -35.50
C ASN A 114 -18.90 33.26 -36.67
N GLN A 115 -20.23 33.29 -36.67
CA GLN A 115 -21.01 32.94 -37.86
C GLN A 115 -20.77 33.97 -38.95
N THR A 116 -20.62 33.54 -40.20
CA THR A 116 -20.56 34.47 -41.34
C THR A 116 -21.90 35.20 -41.53
N PRO A 117 -21.93 36.40 -42.16
CA PRO A 117 -23.19 37.11 -42.41
C PRO A 117 -24.22 36.33 -43.24
N ASP A 118 -23.78 35.33 -44.01
CA ASP A 118 -24.66 34.45 -44.79
C ASP A 118 -24.77 33.02 -44.23
N PHE A 119 -24.48 32.83 -42.93
CA PHE A 119 -24.46 31.52 -42.25
C PHE A 119 -25.73 30.68 -42.48
N SER A 120 -26.93 31.27 -42.49
CA SER A 120 -28.17 30.52 -42.75
C SER A 120 -28.19 29.85 -44.14
N ARG A 121 -27.40 30.34 -45.09
CA ARG A 121 -27.22 29.75 -46.42
C ARG A 121 -26.00 28.82 -46.49
N THR A 122 -24.89 29.17 -45.83
CA THR A 122 -23.58 28.52 -46.03
C THR A 122 -23.14 27.60 -44.90
N GLY A 123 -23.60 27.83 -43.68
CA GLY A 123 -23.12 27.17 -42.46
C GLY A 123 -21.67 27.55 -42.07
N GLN A 124 -21.08 28.55 -42.72
CA GLN A 124 -19.64 28.88 -42.62
C GLN A 124 -19.29 29.79 -41.43
N TRP A 125 -18.08 29.58 -40.90
CA TRP A 125 -17.56 30.29 -39.72
C TRP A 125 -16.35 31.16 -40.08
N GLU A 126 -16.33 32.39 -39.58
CA GLU A 126 -15.12 33.22 -39.52
C GLU A 126 -14.37 32.91 -38.21
N VAL A 127 -13.14 32.40 -38.34
CA VAL A 127 -12.21 32.15 -37.24
C VAL A 127 -11.16 33.26 -37.26
N VAL A 128 -11.11 34.05 -36.18
CA VAL A 128 -10.09 35.07 -35.95
C VAL A 128 -8.99 34.46 -35.08
N THR A 129 -7.77 34.52 -35.57
CA THR A 129 -6.58 33.98 -34.89
C THR A 129 -5.53 35.05 -34.67
N GLU A 130 -4.71 34.90 -33.65
CA GLU A 130 -3.61 35.78 -33.30
C GLU A 130 -2.32 34.94 -33.25
N ASN A 131 -1.30 35.35 -34.01
CA ASN A 131 -0.02 34.65 -34.03
C ASN A 131 0.90 35.12 -32.88
N LYS A 132 2.06 34.47 -32.72
CA LYS A 132 3.09 34.82 -31.72
C LYS A 132 3.54 36.29 -31.72
N ASP A 133 3.40 36.97 -32.86
CA ASP A 133 3.84 38.36 -33.07
C ASP A 133 2.70 39.36 -32.82
N GLY A 134 1.55 38.90 -32.30
CA GLY A 134 0.35 39.71 -32.04
C GLY A 134 -0.45 40.08 -33.29
N LYS A 135 -0.12 39.52 -34.46
CA LYS A 135 -0.84 39.80 -35.71
C LYS A 135 -2.11 38.96 -35.79
N GLU A 136 -3.25 39.63 -35.96
CA GLU A 136 -4.53 38.95 -36.23
C GLU A 136 -4.67 38.52 -37.70
N GLU A 137 -5.18 37.31 -37.92
CA GLU A 137 -5.57 36.76 -39.22
C GLU A 137 -7.00 36.23 -39.17
N ARG A 138 -7.79 36.51 -40.22
CA ARG A 138 -9.17 36.02 -40.38
C ARG A 138 -9.23 34.90 -41.40
N HIS A 139 -9.99 33.86 -41.08
CA HIS A 139 -10.09 32.66 -41.92
C HIS A 139 -11.54 32.17 -41.98
N VAL A 140 -12.04 31.86 -43.17
CA VAL A 140 -13.36 31.22 -43.35
C VAL A 140 -13.20 29.70 -43.43
N PHE A 141 -14.05 28.98 -42.70
CA PHE A 141 -14.13 27.52 -42.67
C PHE A 141 -15.57 27.03 -42.79
N ASP A 142 -15.75 25.83 -43.36
CA ASP A 142 -17.07 25.20 -43.53
C ASP A 142 -17.59 24.59 -42.22
N ALA A 143 -16.70 24.24 -41.31
CA ALA A 143 -17.03 23.76 -39.97
C ALA A 143 -15.91 24.00 -38.95
N VAL A 144 -16.25 23.93 -37.66
CA VAL A 144 -15.33 24.13 -36.53
C VAL A 144 -15.47 22.99 -35.52
N ILE A 145 -14.33 22.51 -35.01
CA ILE A 145 -14.25 21.53 -33.93
C ILE A 145 -13.46 22.13 -32.76
N CYS A 146 -14.12 22.27 -31.61
CA CYS A 146 -13.53 22.77 -30.37
C CYS A 146 -12.90 21.61 -29.59
N CYS A 147 -11.58 21.65 -29.38
CA CYS A 147 -10.80 20.60 -28.72
C CYS A 147 -9.98 21.13 -27.51
N SER A 148 -10.30 22.32 -27.00
CA SER A 148 -9.51 23.05 -25.99
C SER A 148 -9.54 22.46 -24.56
N GLY A 149 -10.38 21.44 -24.30
CA GLY A 149 -10.50 20.79 -23.00
C GLY A 149 -11.14 21.67 -21.89
N HIS A 150 -11.18 21.14 -20.67
CA HIS A 150 -11.90 21.74 -19.53
C HIS A 150 -11.06 21.88 -18.24
N TYR A 151 -9.73 21.80 -18.33
CA TYR A 151 -8.80 21.91 -17.19
C TYR A 151 -7.91 23.17 -17.24
N SER A 152 -8.35 24.22 -17.93
CA SER A 152 -7.56 25.43 -18.20
C SER A 152 -7.78 26.58 -17.21
N TYR A 153 -8.87 26.55 -16.44
CA TYR A 153 -9.23 27.64 -15.51
C TYR A 153 -9.31 27.09 -14.08
N PRO A 154 -8.26 27.26 -13.23
CA PRO A 154 -8.28 26.77 -11.86
C PRO A 154 -9.42 27.40 -11.05
N ASN A 155 -10.09 26.61 -10.21
CA ASN A 155 -11.13 27.11 -9.32
C ASN A 155 -10.52 27.43 -7.94
N LEU A 156 -10.34 28.72 -7.63
CA LEU A 156 -9.78 29.20 -6.36
C LEU A 156 -10.85 29.99 -5.57
N PRO A 157 -11.75 29.34 -4.83
CA PRO A 157 -12.90 29.99 -4.21
C PRO A 157 -12.53 30.66 -2.87
N LEU A 158 -11.65 31.67 -2.89
CA LEU A 158 -11.15 32.36 -1.70
C LEU A 158 -12.27 32.89 -0.78
N LYS A 159 -13.41 33.29 -1.36
CA LYS A 159 -14.58 33.78 -0.61
C LYS A 159 -15.27 32.71 0.26
N GLU A 160 -14.96 31.43 0.06
CA GLU A 160 -15.46 30.32 0.88
C GLU A 160 -14.58 30.04 2.12
N PHE A 161 -13.46 30.75 2.28
CA PHE A 161 -12.50 30.57 3.38
C PHE A 161 -12.24 31.92 4.09
N PRO A 162 -13.09 32.30 5.06
CA PRO A 162 -12.93 33.54 5.83
C PRO A 162 -11.53 33.64 6.46
N GLY A 163 -10.91 34.82 6.36
CA GLY A 163 -9.59 35.09 6.94
C GLY A 163 -8.40 34.60 6.12
N ILE A 164 -8.60 34.04 4.92
CA ILE A 164 -7.51 33.68 3.98
C ILE A 164 -6.64 34.90 3.61
N GLU A 165 -7.20 36.11 3.64
CA GLU A 165 -6.49 37.38 3.47
C GLU A 165 -5.52 37.71 4.61
N THR A 166 -5.66 37.06 5.77
CA THR A 166 -4.73 37.16 6.91
C THR A 166 -3.64 36.07 6.90
N PHE A 167 -3.69 35.13 5.94
CA PHE A 167 -2.79 33.98 5.94
C PHE A 167 -1.34 34.40 5.64
N GLU A 168 -0.46 34.12 6.59
CA GLU A 168 0.96 34.51 6.55
C GLU A 168 1.80 33.61 5.63
N GLY A 169 1.32 32.40 5.35
CA GLY A 169 2.00 31.40 4.51
C GLY A 169 1.70 31.52 3.00
N LYS A 170 2.24 30.57 2.22
CA LYS A 170 2.02 30.51 0.77
C LYS A 170 0.74 29.72 0.45
N TYR A 171 -0.18 30.25 -0.35
CA TYR A 171 -1.27 29.46 -0.90
C TYR A 171 -1.33 29.50 -2.44
N PHE A 172 -1.77 28.39 -3.05
CA PHE A 172 -1.87 28.26 -4.51
C PHE A 172 -2.83 27.14 -4.91
N HIS A 173 -3.24 27.11 -6.18
CA HIS A 173 -4.06 26.01 -6.71
C HIS A 173 -3.18 24.84 -7.15
N SER A 174 -3.71 23.61 -7.11
CA SER A 174 -3.08 22.38 -7.66
C SER A 174 -2.61 22.46 -9.12
N TRP A 175 -2.98 23.53 -9.85
CA TRP A 175 -2.53 23.88 -11.20
C TRP A 175 -1.09 24.44 -11.22
N ASP A 176 -0.67 25.13 -10.17
CA ASP A 176 0.68 25.67 -9.98
C ASP A 176 1.65 24.67 -9.34
N TYR A 177 1.14 23.53 -8.86
CA TYR A 177 1.98 22.48 -8.28
C TYR A 177 2.89 21.84 -9.35
N LYS A 178 4.17 21.65 -9.01
CA LYS A 178 5.19 21.07 -9.90
C LYS A 178 5.95 19.90 -9.28
N GLY A 179 6.14 19.95 -7.98
CA GLY A 179 6.77 18.94 -7.14
C GLY A 179 6.78 19.39 -5.68
N PRO A 180 7.26 18.54 -4.76
CA PRO A 180 7.18 18.78 -3.32
C PRO A 180 8.32 19.66 -2.77
N GLU A 181 9.22 20.17 -3.60
CA GLU A 181 10.42 20.90 -3.18
C GLU A 181 10.10 22.12 -2.30
N ASP A 182 9.03 22.85 -2.64
CA ASP A 182 8.53 24.02 -1.87
C ASP A 182 7.95 23.66 -0.49
N MET A 183 7.84 22.38 -0.15
CA MET A 183 7.14 21.86 1.04
C MET A 183 8.06 21.18 2.04
N VAL A 184 9.37 21.13 1.78
CA VAL A 184 10.36 20.51 2.68
C VAL A 184 10.30 21.17 4.07
N GLY A 185 10.08 20.36 5.11
CA GLY A 185 10.05 20.79 6.51
C GLY A 185 8.83 21.64 6.91
N LYS A 186 7.80 21.74 6.07
CA LYS A 186 6.61 22.59 6.31
C LYS A 186 5.38 21.84 6.80
N LYS A 187 4.45 22.54 7.43
CA LYS A 187 3.06 22.08 7.64
C LYS A 187 2.19 22.48 6.47
N VAL A 188 1.59 21.48 5.81
CA VAL A 188 0.83 21.66 4.56
C VAL A 188 -0.62 21.25 4.75
N VAL A 189 -1.56 22.13 4.39
CA VAL A 189 -3.00 21.82 4.29
C VAL A 189 -3.39 21.69 2.83
N VAL A 190 -3.85 20.52 2.40
CA VAL A 190 -4.40 20.28 1.06
C VAL A 190 -5.92 20.28 1.15
N ILE A 191 -6.58 21.17 0.42
CA ILE A 191 -8.04 21.36 0.46
C ILE A 191 -8.67 20.73 -0.78
N GLY A 192 -9.41 19.62 -0.58
CA GLY A 192 -10.13 18.91 -1.64
C GLY A 192 -9.55 17.53 -1.96
N ILE A 193 -10.41 16.51 -1.97
CA ILE A 193 -10.04 15.11 -2.23
C ILE A 193 -10.41 14.66 -3.65
N GLY A 194 -9.78 15.31 -4.64
CA GLY A 194 -9.71 14.79 -6.02
C GLY A 194 -8.46 13.93 -6.23
N ASN A 195 -8.27 13.39 -7.44
CA ASN A 195 -7.03 12.68 -7.81
C ASN A 195 -5.79 13.56 -7.52
N SER A 196 -5.74 14.79 -8.05
CA SER A 196 -4.63 15.72 -7.77
C SER A 196 -4.46 16.07 -6.30
N GLY A 197 -5.55 16.19 -5.53
CA GLY A 197 -5.45 16.49 -4.09
C GLY A 197 -4.88 15.32 -3.28
N SER A 198 -5.27 14.09 -3.65
CA SER A 198 -4.70 12.86 -3.08
C SER A 198 -3.22 12.69 -3.45
N ASP A 199 -2.88 12.91 -4.73
CA ASP A 199 -1.52 12.75 -5.24
C ASP A 199 -0.57 13.78 -4.59
N ILE A 200 -0.98 15.05 -4.54
CA ILE A 200 -0.24 16.11 -3.84
C ILE A 200 -0.08 15.77 -2.37
N ALA A 201 -1.16 15.45 -1.63
CA ALA A 201 -1.05 15.12 -0.21
C ALA A 201 -0.08 13.96 0.07
N VAL A 202 -0.10 12.92 -0.76
CA VAL A 202 0.84 11.79 -0.70
C VAL A 202 2.27 12.23 -1.01
N GLU A 203 2.48 13.05 -2.04
CA GLU A 203 3.82 13.49 -2.46
C GLU A 203 4.44 14.47 -1.45
N SER A 204 3.67 15.45 -0.97
CA SER A 204 4.02 16.36 0.13
C SER A 204 4.42 15.60 1.40
N SER A 205 3.69 14.54 1.78
CA SER A 205 3.90 13.76 3.02
C SER A 205 5.21 12.95 3.07
N ARG A 206 6.11 13.15 2.11
CA ARG A 206 7.44 12.56 2.05
C ARG A 206 8.54 13.57 2.45
N VAL A 207 8.24 14.87 2.46
CA VAL A 207 9.21 15.94 2.77
C VAL A 207 8.67 17.00 3.74
N ALA A 208 7.36 17.17 3.83
CA ALA A 208 6.69 18.04 4.79
C ALA A 208 6.88 17.53 6.23
N GLU A 209 6.85 18.45 7.21
CA GLU A 209 6.78 18.09 8.64
C GLU A 209 5.49 17.31 8.90
N GLN A 210 4.36 17.83 8.40
CA GLN A 210 3.05 17.20 8.51
C GLN A 210 2.14 17.64 7.36
N VAL A 211 1.33 16.71 6.83
CA VAL A 211 0.28 17.02 5.85
C VAL A 211 -1.10 16.79 6.46
N TYR A 212 -2.02 17.71 6.18
CA TYR A 212 -3.44 17.61 6.49
C TYR A 212 -4.25 17.64 5.20
N LEU A 213 -5.06 16.60 4.94
CA LEU A 213 -5.94 16.54 3.77
C LEU A 213 -7.38 16.84 4.20
N SER A 214 -7.84 18.05 3.90
CA SER A 214 -9.19 18.53 4.21
C SER A 214 -10.21 18.04 3.18
N THR A 215 -11.33 17.50 3.66
CA THR A 215 -12.45 17.08 2.80
C THR A 215 -13.83 17.34 3.41
N ARG A 216 -14.69 17.98 2.62
CA ARG A 216 -16.11 18.29 2.93
C ARG A 216 -17.05 17.08 2.79
N SER A 217 -16.73 16.15 1.89
CA SER A 217 -17.65 15.08 1.47
C SER A 217 -17.12 13.67 1.69
N GLY A 218 -15.81 13.47 1.89
CA GLY A 218 -15.14 12.19 1.68
C GLY A 218 -15.05 11.78 0.19
N ALA A 219 -14.42 10.64 -0.08
CA ALA A 219 -14.37 9.99 -1.39
C ALA A 219 -14.21 8.46 -1.25
N TRP A 220 -14.72 7.70 -2.22
CA TRP A 220 -14.30 6.31 -2.40
C TRP A 220 -12.91 6.32 -3.02
N VAL A 221 -11.92 5.75 -2.32
CA VAL A 221 -10.54 5.62 -2.80
C VAL A 221 -10.35 4.18 -3.28
N ILE A 222 -9.76 4.03 -4.47
CA ILE A 222 -9.46 2.74 -5.08
C ILE A 222 -7.99 2.65 -5.47
N ARG A 223 -7.49 1.42 -5.50
CA ARG A 223 -6.14 1.12 -5.98
C ARG A 223 -6.09 1.00 -7.50
N GLN A 224 -4.96 1.38 -8.10
CA GLN A 224 -4.64 1.06 -9.50
C GLN A 224 -4.54 -0.46 -9.70
N VAL A 225 -4.09 -1.18 -8.66
CA VAL A 225 -3.88 -2.63 -8.69
C VAL A 225 -5.05 -3.42 -8.08
N SER A 226 -5.57 -4.38 -8.83
CA SER A 226 -6.60 -5.33 -8.42
C SER A 226 -6.04 -6.75 -8.21
N ASP A 227 -6.84 -7.65 -7.64
CA ASP A 227 -6.46 -9.03 -7.32
C ASP A 227 -5.76 -9.77 -8.48
N ASN A 228 -4.73 -10.52 -8.12
CA ASN A 228 -3.65 -11.10 -8.95
C ASN A 228 -2.64 -10.09 -9.51
N GLY A 229 -2.68 -8.82 -9.09
CA GLY A 229 -1.72 -7.79 -9.53
C GLY A 229 -2.00 -7.21 -10.92
N LEU A 230 -3.24 -7.30 -11.40
CA LEU A 230 -3.68 -6.73 -12.69
C LEU A 230 -4.18 -5.28 -12.53
N PRO A 231 -4.11 -4.44 -13.58
CA PRO A 231 -4.80 -3.15 -13.61
C PRO A 231 -6.31 -3.30 -13.34
N VAL A 232 -6.86 -2.41 -12.51
CA VAL A 232 -8.27 -2.49 -12.05
C VAL A 232 -9.27 -2.34 -13.19
N ASP A 233 -8.98 -1.49 -14.16
CA ASP A 233 -9.77 -1.23 -15.36
C ASP A 233 -9.77 -2.44 -16.32
N ILE A 234 -8.61 -3.06 -16.56
CA ILE A 234 -8.48 -4.28 -17.38
C ILE A 234 -9.35 -5.43 -16.84
N LYS A 235 -9.53 -5.49 -15.52
CA LYS A 235 -10.28 -6.56 -14.86
C LYS A 235 -11.79 -6.31 -14.78
N TYR A 236 -12.21 -5.07 -14.53
CA TYR A 236 -13.62 -4.76 -14.25
C TYR A 236 -14.36 -4.05 -15.39
N LEU A 237 -13.67 -3.31 -16.27
CA LEU A 237 -14.29 -2.64 -17.41
C LEU A 237 -14.41 -3.60 -18.60
N THR A 238 -15.28 -4.61 -18.43
CA THR A 238 -15.59 -5.67 -19.41
C THR A 238 -17.07 -5.63 -19.82
N ARG A 239 -17.41 -6.14 -21.00
CA ARG A 239 -18.82 -6.18 -21.45
C ARG A 239 -19.69 -7.07 -20.58
N PHE A 240 -19.15 -8.18 -20.06
CA PHE A 240 -19.86 -9.05 -19.13
C PHE A 240 -20.25 -8.31 -17.84
N VAL A 241 -19.30 -7.59 -17.21
CA VAL A 241 -19.58 -6.82 -15.99
C VAL A 241 -20.58 -5.70 -16.27
N HIS A 242 -20.49 -5.04 -17.42
CA HIS A 242 -21.49 -4.04 -17.82
C HIS A 242 -22.88 -4.65 -18.06
N ILE A 243 -23.01 -5.79 -18.74
CA ILE A 243 -24.30 -6.47 -18.91
C ILE A 243 -24.88 -6.87 -17.54
N LEU A 244 -24.05 -7.40 -16.64
CA LEU A 244 -24.45 -7.71 -15.27
C LEU A 244 -24.89 -6.45 -14.50
N SER A 245 -24.27 -5.30 -14.73
CA SER A 245 -24.68 -4.03 -14.11
C SER A 245 -25.99 -3.46 -14.67
N GLN A 246 -26.38 -3.80 -15.90
CA GLN A 246 -27.70 -3.45 -16.44
C GLN A 246 -28.81 -4.37 -15.92
N LEU A 247 -28.49 -5.60 -15.53
CA LEU A 247 -29.45 -6.59 -15.01
C LEU A 247 -29.67 -6.50 -13.50
N LEU A 248 -28.68 -6.03 -12.72
CA LEU A 248 -28.75 -5.95 -11.27
C LEU A 248 -29.21 -4.57 -10.77
N PRO A 249 -30.12 -4.48 -9.78
CA PRO A 249 -30.46 -3.23 -9.12
C PRO A 249 -29.23 -2.48 -8.59
N ILE A 250 -29.16 -1.17 -8.87
CA ILE A 250 -28.03 -0.30 -8.50
C ILE A 250 -27.69 -0.31 -7.00
N ARG A 251 -28.66 -0.62 -6.12
CA ARG A 251 -28.44 -0.82 -4.68
C ARG A 251 -27.54 -2.03 -4.39
N ILE A 252 -27.75 -3.15 -5.09
CA ILE A 252 -26.96 -4.39 -4.96
C ILE A 252 -25.55 -4.17 -5.52
N LEU A 253 -25.44 -3.50 -6.68
CA LEU A 253 -24.14 -3.17 -7.28
C LEU A 253 -23.29 -2.28 -6.37
N ASN A 254 -23.88 -1.21 -5.81
CA ASN A 254 -23.19 -0.39 -4.81
C ASN A 254 -22.76 -1.22 -3.59
N TRP A 255 -23.64 -2.08 -3.05
CA TRP A 255 -23.29 -2.95 -1.92
C TRP A 255 -22.12 -3.90 -2.24
N LEU A 256 -22.12 -4.56 -3.40
CA LEU A 256 -21.04 -5.44 -3.86
C LEU A 256 -19.71 -4.69 -3.99
N CYS A 257 -19.72 -3.53 -4.65
CA CYS A 257 -18.52 -2.74 -4.87
C CYS A 257 -17.97 -2.17 -3.55
N GLU A 258 -18.82 -1.54 -2.74
CA GLU A 258 -18.43 -0.97 -1.45
C GLU A 258 -17.95 -2.05 -0.48
N THR A 259 -18.54 -3.24 -0.47
CA THR A 259 -18.08 -4.36 0.36
C THR A 259 -16.69 -4.82 -0.09
N LYS A 260 -16.44 -4.92 -1.40
CA LYS A 260 -15.10 -5.23 -1.93
C LYS A 260 -14.08 -4.14 -1.59
N LEU A 261 -14.46 -2.86 -1.66
CA LEU A 261 -13.56 -1.73 -1.32
C LEU A 261 -13.23 -1.71 0.18
N ASN A 262 -14.23 -1.81 1.05
CA ASN A 262 -14.02 -1.82 2.50
C ASN A 262 -13.24 -3.06 2.97
N ALA A 263 -13.33 -4.19 2.25
CA ALA A 263 -12.49 -5.36 2.49
C ALA A 263 -10.98 -5.11 2.20
N MET A 264 -10.63 -4.09 1.40
CA MET A 264 -9.23 -3.65 1.23
C MET A 264 -8.80 -2.68 2.34
N TYR A 265 -9.64 -1.68 2.65
CA TYR A 265 -9.50 -0.76 3.77
C TYR A 265 -10.86 -0.13 4.09
N ASP A 266 -11.30 -0.18 5.36
CA ASP A 266 -12.58 0.39 5.77
C ASP A 266 -12.55 1.92 5.66
N HIS A 267 -13.29 2.46 4.71
CA HIS A 267 -13.30 3.89 4.45
C HIS A 267 -13.90 4.68 5.63
N THR A 268 -14.76 4.07 6.45
CA THR A 268 -15.28 4.68 7.68
C THR A 268 -14.13 4.87 8.67
N MET A 269 -13.35 3.80 8.89
CA MET A 269 -12.20 3.82 9.80
C MET A 269 -11.17 4.86 9.33
N TYR A 270 -10.77 4.81 8.06
CA TYR A 270 -9.77 5.71 7.46
C TYR A 270 -10.24 7.17 7.27
N ALA A 271 -11.38 7.58 7.83
CA ALA A 271 -11.97 8.92 7.66
C ALA A 271 -12.27 9.33 6.19
N LEU A 272 -12.25 8.39 5.24
CA LEU A 272 -12.45 8.63 3.81
C LEU A 272 -13.91 8.53 3.35
N LYS A 273 -14.74 7.73 4.04
CA LYS A 273 -16.08 7.34 3.58
C LYS A 273 -16.94 8.53 3.17
N PRO A 274 -17.44 8.55 1.93
CA PRO A 274 -18.20 9.67 1.43
C PRO A 274 -19.66 9.65 1.88
N LYS A 275 -20.31 10.80 1.72
CA LYS A 275 -21.77 10.96 1.89
C LYS A 275 -22.60 10.28 0.76
N HIS A 276 -21.96 9.67 -0.24
CA HIS A 276 -22.59 9.13 -1.46
C HIS A 276 -22.27 7.64 -1.71
N ARG A 277 -23.08 6.96 -2.53
CA ARG A 277 -22.83 5.56 -2.92
C ARG A 277 -21.72 5.49 -3.98
N PHE A 278 -21.09 4.32 -4.14
CA PHE A 278 -19.96 4.13 -5.05
C PHE A 278 -20.20 4.66 -6.48
N PHE A 279 -21.32 4.32 -7.11
CA PHE A 279 -21.58 4.70 -8.50
C PHE A 279 -22.07 6.16 -8.71
N ASN A 280 -22.32 6.94 -7.65
CA ASN A 280 -22.82 8.31 -7.80
C ASN A 280 -21.74 9.33 -8.19
N GLN A 281 -20.46 9.02 -8.01
CA GLN A 281 -19.34 9.91 -8.32
C GLN A 281 -18.09 9.07 -8.62
N ILE A 282 -17.25 9.54 -9.55
CA ILE A 282 -16.00 8.86 -9.91
C ILE A 282 -15.09 8.75 -8.67
N PRO A 283 -14.57 7.54 -8.34
CA PRO A 283 -13.68 7.35 -7.21
C PRO A 283 -12.30 7.98 -7.44
N VAL A 284 -11.62 8.28 -6.34
CA VAL A 284 -10.21 8.71 -6.34
C VAL A 284 -9.31 7.49 -6.52
N ILE A 285 -8.33 7.58 -7.42
CA ILE A 285 -7.39 6.49 -7.71
C ILE A 285 -6.05 6.82 -7.07
N ASN A 286 -5.70 6.13 -5.98
CA ASN A 286 -4.41 6.34 -5.30
C ASN A 286 -4.05 5.10 -4.45
N ASP A 287 -2.84 4.55 -4.67
CA ASP A 287 -2.36 3.35 -3.97
C ASP A 287 -1.75 3.65 -2.58
N ASP A 288 -1.05 4.79 -2.46
CA ASP A 288 -0.24 5.22 -1.32
C ASP A 288 -1.08 5.90 -0.21
N LEU A 289 -2.18 6.60 -0.54
CA LEU A 289 -2.94 7.44 0.41
C LEU A 289 -3.40 6.68 1.66
N PRO A 290 -3.99 5.47 1.59
CA PRO A 290 -4.33 4.71 2.79
C PRO A 290 -3.11 4.43 3.66
N LEU A 291 -1.95 4.10 3.07
CA LEU A 291 -0.73 3.89 3.84
C LEU A 291 -0.28 5.17 4.56
N LYS A 292 -0.36 6.32 3.89
CA LYS A 292 0.01 7.62 4.47
C LYS A 292 -0.91 8.07 5.61
N ILE A 293 -2.19 7.68 5.56
CA ILE A 293 -3.12 7.83 6.70
C ILE A 293 -2.73 6.88 7.84
N LEU A 294 -2.41 5.62 7.52
CA LEU A 294 -2.01 4.59 8.49
C LEU A 294 -0.69 4.90 9.23
N SER A 295 0.25 5.59 8.57
CA SER A 295 1.49 6.09 9.17
C SER A 295 1.37 7.48 9.81
N GLY A 296 0.20 8.11 9.78
CA GLY A 296 -0.02 9.47 10.29
C GLY A 296 0.58 10.60 9.45
N SER A 297 1.33 10.28 8.39
CA SER A 297 1.99 11.28 7.52
C SER A 297 1.00 12.14 6.72
N VAL A 298 -0.23 11.65 6.52
CA VAL A 298 -1.38 12.44 6.05
C VAL A 298 -2.51 12.29 7.06
N ILE A 299 -2.89 13.39 7.71
CA ILE A 299 -4.04 13.43 8.63
C ILE A 299 -5.27 13.91 7.85
N ILE A 300 -6.35 13.13 7.85
CA ILE A 300 -7.61 13.57 7.25
C ILE A 300 -8.25 14.62 8.18
N LYS A 301 -8.77 15.70 7.60
CA LYS A 301 -9.53 16.74 8.30
C LYS A 301 -10.91 16.93 7.66
N PRO A 302 -11.92 17.44 8.39
CA PRO A 302 -13.13 17.97 7.77
C PRO A 302 -12.81 19.22 6.93
N ASN A 303 -13.83 19.87 6.41
CA ASN A 303 -13.69 21.12 5.68
C ASN A 303 -13.12 22.24 6.59
N VAL A 304 -12.41 23.20 6.00
CA VAL A 304 -11.93 24.39 6.72
C VAL A 304 -13.12 25.30 7.04
N LYS A 305 -13.15 25.84 8.26
CA LYS A 305 -14.15 26.80 8.75
C LYS A 305 -13.67 28.23 8.52
N GLU A 306 -12.45 28.53 8.95
CA GLU A 306 -11.82 29.86 8.90
C GLU A 306 -10.29 29.73 9.04
N ILE A 307 -9.57 30.78 8.65
CA ILE A 307 -8.11 30.88 8.68
C ILE A 307 -7.74 32.14 9.47
N CYS A 308 -6.80 32.02 10.40
CA CYS A 308 -6.44 33.08 11.34
C CYS A 308 -4.91 33.19 11.42
N GLY A 309 -4.30 34.14 10.70
CA GLY A 309 -2.84 34.25 10.63
C GLY A 309 -2.21 32.97 10.07
N SER A 310 -1.27 32.36 10.78
CA SER A 310 -0.70 31.06 10.42
C SER A 310 -1.55 29.83 10.83
N SER A 311 -2.76 30.01 11.36
CA SER A 311 -3.60 28.91 11.87
C SER A 311 -4.81 28.60 10.99
N VAL A 312 -5.16 27.32 10.85
CA VAL A 312 -6.33 26.84 10.09
C VAL A 312 -7.29 26.11 11.03
N VAL A 313 -8.53 26.60 11.11
CA VAL A 313 -9.60 26.04 11.96
C VAL A 313 -10.55 25.22 11.09
N PHE A 314 -10.92 24.02 11.55
CA PHE A 314 -11.78 23.09 10.82
C PHE A 314 -13.21 23.03 11.38
N GLU A 315 -14.17 22.52 10.60
CA GLU A 315 -15.59 22.42 10.99
C GLU A 315 -15.85 21.55 12.24
N ASP A 316 -14.91 20.69 12.65
CA ASP A 316 -15.00 19.91 13.90
C ASP A 316 -14.47 20.66 15.13
N GLY A 317 -14.07 21.93 14.99
CA GLY A 317 -13.47 22.74 16.03
C GLY A 317 -11.99 22.44 16.29
N SER A 318 -11.39 21.49 15.56
CA SER A 318 -9.94 21.29 15.63
C SER A 318 -9.19 22.40 14.88
N THR A 319 -8.02 22.77 15.40
CA THR A 319 -7.14 23.79 14.82
C THR A 319 -5.78 23.17 14.50
N VAL A 320 -5.15 23.65 13.43
CA VAL A 320 -3.73 23.39 13.13
C VAL A 320 -3.03 24.73 13.09
N GLU A 321 -2.03 24.90 13.96
CA GLU A 321 -1.22 26.12 14.09
C GLU A 321 0.07 26.01 13.28
N ASN A 322 0.60 27.17 12.87
CA ASN A 322 1.86 27.31 12.12
C ASN A 322 1.83 26.58 10.76
N VAL A 323 0.74 26.73 10.01
CA VAL A 323 0.61 26.22 8.64
C VAL A 323 1.37 27.13 7.68
N ASP A 324 2.42 26.62 7.05
CA ASP A 324 3.23 27.37 6.09
C ASP A 324 2.62 27.40 4.69
N THR A 325 1.78 26.41 4.33
CA THR A 325 1.31 26.25 2.96
C THR A 325 -0.09 25.65 2.84
N ILE A 326 -0.94 26.28 2.03
CA ILE A 326 -2.29 25.80 1.69
C ILE A 326 -2.37 25.50 0.18
N VAL A 327 -2.72 24.26 -0.18
CA VAL A 327 -2.89 23.85 -1.58
C VAL A 327 -4.36 23.60 -1.88
N PHE A 328 -4.92 24.41 -2.78
CA PHE A 328 -6.30 24.27 -3.23
C PHE A 328 -6.40 23.24 -4.36
N ALA A 329 -6.95 22.06 -4.07
CA ALA A 329 -7.30 21.02 -5.03
C ALA A 329 -8.81 21.06 -5.36
N THR A 330 -9.32 22.28 -5.56
CA THR A 330 -10.75 22.65 -5.59
C THR A 330 -11.38 22.63 -6.98
N GLY A 331 -10.76 21.93 -7.93
CA GLY A 331 -11.31 21.66 -9.27
C GLY A 331 -11.01 22.74 -10.31
N TYR A 332 -11.69 22.65 -11.45
CA TYR A 332 -11.49 23.55 -12.58
C TYR A 332 -12.84 24.04 -13.11
N ASN A 333 -12.86 25.32 -13.49
CA ASN A 333 -13.93 25.89 -14.31
C ASN A 333 -13.63 25.57 -15.80
N TYR A 334 -14.67 25.63 -16.63
CA TYR A 334 -14.57 25.43 -18.07
C TYR A 334 -15.31 26.56 -18.79
N ASP A 335 -14.76 27.01 -19.92
CA ASP A 335 -15.43 27.90 -20.86
C ASP A 335 -14.76 27.77 -22.25
N PHE A 336 -15.50 28.18 -23.27
CA PHE A 336 -15.06 28.35 -24.64
C PHE A 336 -15.18 29.84 -24.99
N PRO A 337 -14.29 30.71 -24.48
CA PRO A 337 -14.48 32.17 -24.54
C PRO A 337 -14.50 32.72 -25.98
N TYR A 338 -13.85 32.02 -26.91
CA TYR A 338 -13.85 32.33 -28.34
C TYR A 338 -15.17 31.99 -29.07
N LEU A 339 -16.12 31.29 -28.42
CA LEU A 339 -17.45 31.02 -28.99
C LEU A 339 -18.48 32.08 -28.53
N PRO A 340 -19.30 32.63 -29.44
CA PRO A 340 -20.34 33.60 -29.09
C PRO A 340 -21.43 32.97 -28.23
N SER A 341 -21.99 33.72 -27.29
CA SER A 341 -23.02 33.23 -26.36
C SER A 341 -24.26 32.65 -27.05
N SER A 342 -24.60 33.12 -28.25
CA SER A 342 -25.68 32.58 -29.08
C SER A 342 -25.46 31.12 -29.51
N SER A 343 -24.21 30.66 -29.58
CA SER A 343 -23.85 29.27 -29.88
C SER A 343 -23.80 28.34 -28.65
N LYS A 344 -23.94 28.90 -27.43
CA LYS A 344 -23.84 28.18 -26.16
C LYS A 344 -25.23 27.90 -25.57
N TYR A 345 -25.86 26.79 -25.93
CA TYR A 345 -27.05 26.30 -25.21
C TYR A 345 -26.66 25.75 -23.83
N MET A 346 -27.34 26.17 -22.76
CA MET A 346 -27.10 25.71 -21.39
C MET A 346 -28.28 24.85 -20.90
N SER A 347 -27.98 23.73 -20.24
CA SER A 347 -28.97 22.83 -19.64
C SER A 347 -28.44 22.38 -18.28
N GLY A 348 -29.13 22.71 -17.19
CA GLY A 348 -28.63 22.53 -15.83
C GLY A 348 -27.29 23.25 -15.61
N HIS A 349 -26.31 22.55 -15.04
CA HIS A 349 -24.95 23.08 -14.82
C HIS A 349 -23.99 22.94 -16.02
N ARG A 350 -24.42 22.35 -17.15
CA ARG A 350 -23.53 22.03 -18.29
C ARG A 350 -23.82 22.83 -19.55
N LEU A 351 -22.81 22.89 -20.43
CA LEU A 351 -23.05 23.15 -21.85
C LEU A 351 -23.92 22.02 -22.42
N GLY A 352 -25.12 22.36 -22.84
CA GLY A 352 -26.17 21.44 -23.27
C GLY A 352 -25.96 20.96 -24.70
N LEU A 353 -24.98 20.08 -24.91
CA LEU A 353 -24.68 19.51 -26.23
C LEU A 353 -25.41 18.18 -26.45
N TYR A 354 -25.98 17.98 -27.64
CA TYR A 354 -26.56 16.71 -28.07
C TYR A 354 -25.47 15.63 -28.14
N LYS A 355 -25.71 14.51 -27.43
CA LYS A 355 -24.74 13.45 -27.13
C LYS A 355 -23.36 13.97 -26.68
N HIS A 356 -23.33 15.12 -25.99
CA HIS A 356 -22.12 15.83 -25.55
C HIS A 356 -21.18 16.33 -26.65
N VAL A 357 -21.69 16.55 -27.87
CA VAL A 357 -20.89 16.99 -29.04
C VAL A 357 -21.46 18.21 -29.75
N PHE A 358 -22.74 18.18 -30.14
CA PHE A 358 -23.33 19.18 -31.04
C PHE A 358 -24.20 20.21 -30.29
N PRO A 359 -24.03 21.53 -30.50
CA PRO A 359 -24.97 22.53 -29.99
C PRO A 359 -26.34 22.36 -30.65
N PRO A 360 -27.44 22.16 -29.88
CA PRO A 360 -28.74 21.77 -30.42
C PRO A 360 -29.54 22.96 -30.97
N ASN A 361 -29.02 24.18 -30.88
CA ASN A 361 -29.68 25.44 -31.22
C ASN A 361 -29.14 26.10 -32.50
N LEU A 362 -28.24 25.44 -33.24
CA LEU A 362 -27.72 25.93 -34.51
C LEU A 362 -28.55 25.44 -35.71
N GLU A 363 -28.69 26.28 -36.73
CA GLU A 363 -29.38 25.91 -37.98
C GLU A 363 -28.61 24.85 -38.78
N HIS A 364 -27.29 25.00 -38.84
CA HIS A 364 -26.38 24.07 -39.54
C HIS A 364 -25.52 23.29 -38.54
N PRO A 365 -25.35 21.96 -38.71
CA PRO A 365 -24.57 21.11 -37.81
C PRO A 365 -23.06 21.21 -38.11
N THR A 366 -22.53 22.44 -38.18
CA THR A 366 -21.14 22.75 -38.57
C THR A 366 -20.24 23.19 -37.40
N LEU A 367 -20.73 23.12 -36.16
CA LEU A 367 -19.93 23.31 -34.94
C LEU A 367 -20.04 22.05 -34.06
N ALA A 368 -18.90 21.55 -33.60
CA ALA A 368 -18.82 20.42 -32.68
C ALA A 368 -17.81 20.69 -31.54
N VAL A 369 -18.06 20.09 -30.37
CA VAL A 369 -17.11 20.06 -29.25
C VAL A 369 -16.66 18.62 -29.04
N VAL A 370 -15.35 18.37 -28.96
CA VAL A 370 -14.79 17.02 -28.80
C VAL A 370 -13.92 16.97 -27.55
N GLY A 371 -14.21 16.01 -26.68
CA GLY A 371 -13.57 15.81 -25.38
C GLY A 371 -14.27 16.48 -24.19
N PHE A 372 -15.39 17.17 -24.38
CA PHE A 372 -16.18 17.70 -23.26
C PHE A 372 -17.07 16.59 -22.66
N ILE A 373 -16.42 15.66 -21.95
CA ILE A 373 -16.97 14.41 -21.42
C ILE A 373 -16.20 13.97 -20.19
N HIS A 374 -16.87 13.25 -19.29
CA HIS A 374 -16.28 12.71 -18.07
C HIS A 374 -16.90 11.34 -17.81
N ALA A 375 -16.08 10.34 -17.53
CA ALA A 375 -16.50 8.95 -17.33
C ALA A 375 -15.47 8.21 -16.46
N PHE A 376 -15.87 7.08 -15.86
CA PHE A 376 -14.95 6.14 -15.23
C PHE A 376 -14.18 5.30 -16.28
N ALA A 377 -13.43 5.98 -17.17
CA ALA A 377 -12.67 5.37 -18.28
C ALA A 377 -11.68 6.37 -18.92
N ALA A 378 -11.06 5.99 -20.04
CA ALA A 378 -10.12 6.82 -20.79
C ALA A 378 -10.80 7.79 -21.77
N ILE A 379 -10.67 9.09 -21.50
CA ILE A 379 -11.15 10.18 -22.38
C ILE A 379 -10.65 10.07 -23.83
N MET A 380 -9.42 9.60 -24.07
CA MET A 380 -8.83 9.48 -25.42
C MET A 380 -9.69 8.64 -26.36
N THR A 381 -10.21 7.53 -25.87
CA THR A 381 -11.01 6.58 -26.67
C THR A 381 -12.39 7.16 -27.01
N GLN A 382 -12.98 7.90 -26.07
CA GLN A 382 -14.24 8.59 -26.25
C GLN A 382 -14.10 9.80 -27.18
N ALA A 383 -13.02 10.57 -27.05
CA ALA A 383 -12.71 11.68 -27.94
C ALA A 383 -12.46 11.21 -29.39
N GLU A 384 -11.82 10.05 -29.60
CA GLU A 384 -11.71 9.44 -30.93
C GLU A 384 -13.08 9.03 -31.49
N MET A 385 -13.94 8.42 -30.66
CA MET A 385 -15.29 8.05 -31.09
C MET A 385 -16.14 9.27 -31.46
N GLN A 386 -16.11 10.32 -30.64
CA GLN A 386 -16.74 11.61 -30.95
C GLN A 386 -16.19 12.18 -32.26
N ALA A 387 -14.87 12.23 -32.45
CA ALA A 387 -14.23 12.72 -33.68
C ALA A 387 -14.70 11.96 -34.94
N ARG A 388 -14.77 10.62 -34.88
CA ARG A 388 -15.26 9.76 -35.99
C ARG A 388 -16.75 9.94 -36.29
N TRP A 389 -17.55 10.31 -35.29
CA TRP A 389 -18.96 10.66 -35.50
C TRP A 389 -19.11 12.07 -36.09
N VAL A 390 -18.36 13.04 -35.56
CA VAL A 390 -18.34 14.43 -36.05
C VAL A 390 -17.98 14.49 -37.54
N SER A 391 -16.92 13.78 -37.95
CA SER A 391 -16.52 13.81 -39.36
C SER A 391 -17.58 13.23 -40.30
N ARG A 392 -18.35 12.23 -39.87
CA ARG A 392 -19.49 11.69 -40.64
C ARG A 392 -20.68 12.63 -40.72
N VAL A 393 -20.97 13.38 -39.66
CA VAL A 393 -22.04 14.39 -39.66
C VAL A 393 -21.67 15.54 -40.59
N PHE A 394 -20.44 16.05 -40.52
CA PHE A 394 -19.93 17.09 -41.42
C PHE A 394 -19.89 16.63 -42.89
N ASN A 395 -19.56 15.37 -43.15
CA ASN A 395 -19.60 14.74 -44.48
C ASN A 395 -21.03 14.35 -44.93
N GLY A 396 -22.07 14.67 -44.14
CA GLY A 396 -23.48 14.41 -44.46
C GLY A 396 -23.91 12.94 -44.47
N GLN A 397 -23.03 12.01 -44.06
CA GLN A 397 -23.31 10.57 -44.00
C GLN A 397 -24.20 10.19 -42.82
N VAL A 398 -24.17 10.98 -41.74
CA VAL A 398 -25.04 10.82 -40.57
C VAL A 398 -25.84 12.11 -40.41
N LYS A 399 -27.18 12.00 -40.36
CA LYS A 399 -28.07 13.13 -40.15
C LYS A 399 -28.44 13.25 -38.67
N LEU A 400 -28.27 14.45 -38.11
CA LEU A 400 -28.75 14.73 -36.76
C LEU A 400 -30.29 14.85 -36.72
N PRO A 401 -30.93 14.62 -35.56
CA PRO A 401 -32.34 14.96 -35.35
C PRO A 401 -32.60 16.47 -35.47
N SER A 402 -33.88 16.87 -35.54
CA SER A 402 -34.24 18.28 -35.50
C SER A 402 -33.85 18.95 -34.18
N ASN A 403 -33.60 20.27 -34.21
CA ASN A 403 -33.18 21.05 -33.04
C ASN A 403 -34.09 20.85 -31.83
N GLN A 404 -35.41 20.80 -32.03
CA GLN A 404 -36.37 20.51 -30.93
C GLN A 404 -36.20 19.09 -30.35
N ALA A 405 -35.89 18.09 -31.17
CA ALA A 405 -35.63 16.73 -30.70
C ALA A 405 -34.27 16.64 -29.98
N MET A 406 -33.25 17.35 -30.47
CA MET A 406 -31.95 17.46 -29.81
C MET A 406 -32.07 18.16 -28.44
N ILE A 407 -32.76 19.29 -28.35
CA ILE A 407 -33.04 19.99 -27.07
C ILE A 407 -33.74 19.06 -26.08
N LYS A 408 -34.86 18.42 -26.49
CA LYS A 408 -35.58 17.45 -25.64
C LYS A 408 -34.69 16.30 -25.17
N SER A 409 -33.78 15.83 -26.03
CA SER A 409 -32.81 14.79 -25.67
C SER A 409 -31.77 15.30 -24.66
N VAL A 410 -31.25 16.52 -24.84
CA VAL A 410 -30.29 17.16 -23.94
C VAL A 410 -30.91 17.38 -22.56
N ASP A 411 -32.14 17.89 -22.47
CA ASP A 411 -32.79 18.14 -21.19
C ASP A 411 -33.22 16.87 -20.46
N LYS A 412 -33.57 15.81 -21.21
CA LYS A 412 -33.79 14.48 -20.63
C LYS A 412 -32.47 13.92 -20.07
N ASP A 413 -31.42 13.95 -20.86
CA ASP A 413 -30.08 13.48 -20.50
C ASP A 413 -29.52 14.23 -19.29
N THR A 414 -29.69 15.55 -19.20
CA THR A 414 -29.35 16.35 -18.01
C THR A 414 -30.09 15.84 -16.76
N LYS A 415 -31.41 15.58 -16.85
CA LYS A 415 -32.20 15.04 -15.72
C LYS A 415 -31.80 13.61 -15.34
N ASP A 416 -31.47 12.77 -16.32
CA ASP A 416 -30.99 11.40 -16.08
C ASP A 416 -29.60 11.42 -15.43
N ILE A 417 -28.72 12.36 -15.78
CA ILE A 417 -27.42 12.58 -15.13
C ILE A 417 -27.63 13.07 -13.68
N GLU A 418 -28.42 14.12 -13.47
CA GLU A 418 -28.74 14.70 -12.13
C GLU A 418 -29.38 13.69 -11.18
N LYS A 419 -30.15 12.73 -11.70
CA LYS A 419 -30.78 11.65 -10.93
C LYS A 419 -29.79 10.56 -10.50
N ASN A 420 -28.78 10.28 -11.32
CA ASN A 420 -27.87 9.14 -11.10
C ASN A 420 -26.53 9.55 -10.46
N TYR A 421 -26.09 10.79 -10.65
CA TYR A 421 -24.76 11.26 -10.28
C TYR A 421 -24.78 12.57 -9.48
N ILE A 422 -23.74 12.78 -8.67
CA ILE A 422 -23.51 14.06 -8.01
C ILE A 422 -22.86 15.02 -9.01
N VAL A 423 -23.67 15.94 -9.54
CA VAL A 423 -23.22 17.02 -10.39
C VAL A 423 -22.98 18.32 -9.62
N SER A 424 -22.12 19.16 -10.17
CA SER A 424 -21.86 20.52 -9.71
C SER A 424 -21.44 21.39 -10.90
N ARG A 425 -21.27 22.70 -10.73
CA ARG A 425 -20.69 23.57 -11.76
C ARG A 425 -19.29 23.11 -12.22
N LEU A 426 -18.52 22.47 -11.34
CA LEU A 426 -17.15 21.99 -11.61
C LEU A 426 -17.13 20.56 -12.19
N THR A 427 -18.19 19.79 -11.94
CA THR A 427 -18.38 18.41 -12.41
C THR A 427 -19.78 18.26 -12.99
N PRO A 428 -20.12 18.94 -14.10
CA PRO A 428 -21.51 19.09 -14.54
C PRO A 428 -21.99 17.95 -15.45
N LEU A 429 -21.14 16.95 -15.68
CA LEU A 429 -21.32 15.89 -16.66
C LEU A 429 -20.67 14.60 -16.16
N HIS A 430 -21.33 13.46 -16.36
CA HIS A 430 -20.79 12.12 -16.15
C HIS A 430 -21.56 11.12 -17.04
N VAL A 431 -20.87 10.21 -17.73
CA VAL A 431 -21.47 9.18 -18.61
C VAL A 431 -20.98 7.77 -18.27
N ASP A 432 -21.84 6.77 -18.48
CA ASP A 432 -21.41 5.37 -18.50
C ASP A 432 -20.60 5.09 -19.78
N PHE A 433 -19.36 4.65 -19.61
CA PHE A 433 -18.41 4.48 -20.71
C PHE A 433 -18.90 3.53 -21.80
N VAL A 434 -19.37 2.34 -21.41
CA VAL A 434 -19.72 1.29 -22.38
C VAL A 434 -20.99 1.66 -23.13
N THR A 435 -22.01 2.20 -22.44
CA THR A 435 -23.25 2.67 -23.05
C THR A 435 -22.97 3.80 -24.04
N TYR A 436 -22.22 4.82 -23.62
CA TYR A 436 -21.91 5.98 -24.45
C TYR A 436 -21.10 5.62 -25.70
N MET A 437 -20.08 4.78 -25.54
CA MET A 437 -19.27 4.30 -26.66
C MET A 437 -20.06 3.43 -27.63
N ASP A 438 -20.94 2.55 -27.13
CA ASP A 438 -21.78 1.70 -27.97
C ASP A 438 -22.89 2.46 -28.69
N ASP A 439 -23.43 3.52 -28.09
CA ASP A 439 -24.43 4.41 -28.69
C ASP A 439 -23.84 5.20 -29.88
N LEU A 440 -22.72 5.90 -29.67
CA LEU A 440 -21.99 6.58 -30.76
C LEU A 440 -21.50 5.59 -31.82
N ALA A 441 -21.02 4.40 -31.42
CA ALA A 441 -20.62 3.36 -32.36
C ALA A 441 -21.82 2.78 -33.15
N GLY A 442 -23.04 2.93 -32.64
CA GLY A 442 -24.28 2.61 -33.35
C GLY A 442 -24.53 3.58 -34.50
N GLU A 443 -24.46 4.89 -34.24
CA GLU A 443 -24.67 5.97 -35.22
C GLU A 443 -23.77 5.84 -36.46
N ILE A 444 -22.52 5.39 -36.27
CA ILE A 444 -21.55 5.20 -37.37
C ILE A 444 -21.38 3.73 -37.81
N GLY A 445 -22.20 2.80 -37.31
CA GLY A 445 -22.22 1.39 -37.74
C GLY A 445 -21.03 0.51 -37.30
N VAL A 446 -20.17 0.99 -36.39
CA VAL A 446 -18.95 0.29 -35.93
C VAL A 446 -19.14 -0.52 -34.64
N ARG A 447 -20.33 -0.48 -34.00
CA ARG A 447 -20.63 -1.21 -32.77
C ARG A 447 -20.40 -2.73 -32.93
N PRO A 448 -19.57 -3.37 -32.10
CA PRO A 448 -19.35 -4.82 -32.19
C PRO A 448 -20.64 -5.58 -31.84
N SER A 449 -21.06 -6.50 -32.71
CA SER A 449 -22.26 -7.31 -32.47
C SER A 449 -21.87 -8.62 -31.78
N LEU A 450 -22.19 -8.74 -30.49
CA LEU A 450 -21.93 -9.96 -29.71
C LEU A 450 -22.63 -11.18 -30.30
N LEU A 451 -23.89 -11.04 -30.72
CA LEU A 451 -24.66 -12.13 -31.31
C LEU A 451 -24.04 -12.61 -32.63
N TRP A 452 -23.61 -11.68 -33.49
CA TRP A 452 -22.96 -12.03 -34.75
C TRP A 452 -21.59 -12.69 -34.51
N LEU A 453 -20.78 -12.14 -33.57
CA LEU A 453 -19.51 -12.75 -33.20
C LEU A 453 -19.69 -14.15 -32.59
N PHE A 454 -20.75 -14.40 -31.81
CA PHE A 454 -21.01 -15.71 -31.23
C PHE A 454 -21.13 -16.81 -32.31
N PHE A 455 -21.83 -16.51 -33.41
CA PHE A 455 -22.03 -17.45 -34.52
C PHE A 455 -20.92 -17.46 -35.57
N THR A 456 -20.12 -16.39 -35.70
CA THR A 456 -19.10 -16.27 -36.77
C THR A 456 -17.65 -16.37 -36.30
N ASP A 457 -17.36 -15.99 -35.05
CA ASP A 457 -16.02 -16.03 -34.46
C ASP A 457 -16.12 -16.13 -32.93
N TYR A 458 -16.35 -17.35 -32.44
CA TYR A 458 -16.53 -17.63 -31.03
C TYR A 458 -15.32 -17.25 -30.14
N GLN A 459 -14.10 -17.22 -30.70
CA GLN A 459 -12.92 -16.79 -29.95
C GLN A 459 -12.93 -15.27 -29.75
N MET A 460 -13.21 -14.50 -30.81
CA MET A 460 -13.38 -13.05 -30.72
C MET A 460 -14.59 -12.68 -29.85
N PHE A 461 -15.71 -13.42 -29.93
CA PHE A 461 -16.84 -13.26 -29.02
C PHE A 461 -16.41 -13.34 -27.55
N LYS A 462 -15.67 -14.38 -27.16
CA LYS A 462 -15.19 -14.52 -25.77
C LYS A 462 -14.27 -13.36 -25.37
N MET A 463 -13.35 -12.95 -26.24
CA MET A 463 -12.44 -11.83 -25.98
C MET A 463 -13.16 -10.49 -25.84
N VAL A 464 -14.21 -10.26 -26.64
CA VAL A 464 -15.01 -9.03 -26.62
C VAL A 464 -15.98 -9.01 -25.43
N LEU A 465 -16.53 -10.17 -25.03
CA LEU A 465 -17.46 -10.29 -23.89
C LEU A 465 -16.74 -10.25 -22.53
N TRP A 466 -15.73 -11.10 -22.34
CA TRP A 466 -15.05 -11.31 -21.05
C TRP A 466 -13.77 -10.49 -20.89
N GLY A 467 -13.20 -10.00 -21.99
CA GLY A 467 -12.03 -9.14 -21.97
C GLY A 467 -12.37 -7.66 -21.76
N PRO A 468 -11.33 -6.82 -21.61
CA PRO A 468 -11.49 -5.39 -21.43
C PRO A 468 -12.10 -4.70 -22.66
N VAL A 469 -12.95 -3.68 -22.43
CA VAL A 469 -13.59 -2.86 -23.48
C VAL A 469 -12.58 -1.88 -24.09
N THR A 470 -11.60 -2.44 -24.80
CA THR A 470 -10.57 -1.70 -25.52
C THR A 470 -11.15 -1.00 -26.77
N SER A 471 -10.58 0.15 -27.10
CA SER A 471 -10.96 0.96 -28.27
C SER A 471 -10.88 0.18 -29.60
N TYR A 472 -9.94 -0.77 -29.71
CA TYR A 472 -9.76 -1.68 -30.85
C TYR A 472 -11.06 -2.41 -31.26
N GLN A 473 -11.98 -2.69 -30.32
CA GLN A 473 -13.26 -3.35 -30.62
C GLN A 473 -14.10 -2.57 -31.65
N TYR A 474 -13.99 -1.24 -31.65
CA TYR A 474 -14.71 -0.32 -32.54
C TYR A 474 -14.01 -0.10 -33.90
N ARG A 475 -13.04 -0.95 -34.23
CA ARG A 475 -12.39 -1.05 -35.55
C ARG A 475 -12.52 -2.45 -36.17
N LEU A 476 -13.28 -3.37 -35.55
CA LEU A 476 -13.53 -4.73 -36.06
C LEU A 476 -14.37 -4.76 -37.36
N LYS A 477 -15.27 -3.78 -37.53
CA LYS A 477 -16.20 -3.67 -38.67
C LYS A 477 -16.57 -2.20 -38.91
N GLY A 478 -17.33 -1.96 -39.97
CA GLY A 478 -17.84 -0.64 -40.32
C GLY A 478 -16.77 0.30 -40.88
N PRO A 479 -17.08 1.59 -41.05
CA PRO A 479 -16.15 2.53 -41.68
C PRO A 479 -14.90 2.79 -40.82
N GLY A 480 -13.76 2.89 -41.48
CA GLY A 480 -12.46 2.96 -40.81
C GLY A 480 -12.06 1.65 -40.10
N LYS A 481 -12.62 0.49 -40.48
CA LYS A 481 -12.14 -0.84 -40.04
C LYS A 481 -10.62 -0.93 -40.16
N TRP A 482 -9.96 -1.49 -39.14
CA TRP A 482 -8.52 -1.69 -39.11
C TRP A 482 -8.18 -3.18 -39.00
N ASP A 483 -7.41 -3.73 -39.95
CA ASP A 483 -7.12 -5.16 -39.99
C ASP A 483 -6.28 -5.63 -38.79
N GLY A 484 -5.49 -4.73 -38.19
CA GLY A 484 -4.78 -5.00 -36.94
C GLY A 484 -5.67 -5.19 -35.72
N ALA A 485 -6.95 -4.78 -35.76
CA ALA A 485 -7.84 -4.75 -34.58
C ALA A 485 -8.00 -6.13 -33.91
N ARG A 486 -8.16 -7.18 -34.72
CA ARG A 486 -8.29 -8.57 -34.22
C ARG A 486 -7.03 -9.01 -33.47
N ARG A 487 -5.85 -8.69 -34.00
CA ARG A 487 -4.55 -8.98 -33.38
C ARG A 487 -4.34 -8.12 -32.13
N ALA A 488 -4.73 -6.85 -32.17
CA ALA A 488 -4.63 -5.94 -31.03
C ALA A 488 -5.43 -6.49 -29.84
N ILE A 489 -6.70 -6.86 -30.04
CA ILE A 489 -7.58 -7.45 -29.02
C ILE A 489 -7.01 -8.76 -28.45
N SER A 490 -6.62 -9.71 -29.32
CA SER A 490 -6.13 -11.02 -28.87
C SER A 490 -4.80 -10.98 -28.12
N THR A 491 -3.99 -9.93 -28.34
CA THR A 491 -2.69 -9.76 -27.69
C THR A 491 -2.69 -8.73 -26.54
N THR A 492 -3.83 -8.13 -26.20
CA THR A 492 -3.97 -7.15 -25.10
C THR A 492 -3.35 -7.64 -23.79
N LEU A 493 -3.73 -8.84 -23.31
CA LEU A 493 -3.16 -9.37 -22.07
C LEU A 493 -1.64 -9.62 -22.16
N ASN A 494 -1.13 -10.03 -23.33
CA ASN A 494 0.31 -10.21 -23.52
C ASN A 494 1.06 -8.87 -23.40
N ARG A 495 0.51 -7.77 -23.96
CA ARG A 495 1.08 -6.42 -23.81
C ARG A 495 0.96 -5.86 -22.38
N VAL A 496 -0.07 -6.26 -21.62
CA VAL A 496 -0.19 -5.94 -20.18
C VAL A 496 0.85 -6.68 -19.33
N TYR A 497 1.15 -7.94 -19.67
CA TYR A 497 2.15 -8.73 -18.96
C TYR A 497 3.60 -8.44 -19.35
N GLN A 498 3.86 -8.02 -20.59
CA GLN A 498 5.21 -7.77 -21.10
C GLN A 498 6.06 -6.81 -20.26
N PRO A 499 5.60 -5.64 -19.78
CA PRO A 499 6.42 -4.76 -18.94
C PRO A 499 6.72 -5.34 -17.54
N LEU A 500 6.01 -6.41 -17.13
CA LEU A 500 6.18 -7.08 -15.84
C LEU A 500 7.17 -8.26 -15.92
N LYS A 501 7.33 -8.86 -17.11
CA LYS A 501 8.27 -9.97 -17.42
C LYS A 501 9.76 -9.53 -17.45
N THR A 502 10.17 -8.75 -16.45
CA THR A 502 11.52 -8.20 -16.30
C THR A 502 12.51 -9.24 -15.80
N ARG A 503 12.11 -10.21 -14.96
CA ARG A 503 12.93 -11.36 -14.57
C ARG A 503 12.38 -12.65 -15.21
N GLN A 504 13.22 -13.45 -15.87
CA GLN A 504 12.80 -14.78 -16.33
C GLN A 504 12.61 -15.72 -15.14
N LEU A 505 11.53 -16.51 -15.14
CA LEU A 505 11.20 -17.47 -14.11
C LEU A 505 10.76 -18.79 -14.75
N GLU A 506 11.26 -19.91 -14.25
CA GLU A 506 10.81 -21.24 -14.68
C GLU A 506 9.30 -21.43 -14.42
N THR A 507 8.57 -21.78 -15.48
CA THR A 507 7.13 -22.03 -15.43
C THR A 507 6.84 -23.52 -15.54
N LYS A 508 6.72 -24.22 -14.41
CA LYS A 508 6.02 -25.51 -14.39
C LYS A 508 4.55 -25.30 -14.70
N GLU A 509 4.01 -26.11 -15.60
CA GLU A 509 2.60 -26.11 -15.99
C GLU A 509 1.69 -26.55 -14.83
N ALA A 510 0.44 -26.11 -14.87
CA ALA A 510 -0.54 -26.46 -13.86
C ALA A 510 -1.13 -27.86 -14.15
N SER A 511 -0.64 -28.89 -13.46
CA SER A 511 -1.19 -30.25 -13.55
C SER A 511 -2.69 -30.28 -13.26
N VAL A 512 -3.47 -30.79 -14.22
CA VAL A 512 -4.94 -30.98 -14.12
C VAL A 512 -5.28 -31.95 -12.99
N ALA A 513 -4.53 -33.04 -12.83
CA ALA A 513 -4.67 -33.99 -11.72
C ALA A 513 -4.49 -33.30 -10.36
N GLY A 514 -3.55 -32.35 -10.29
CA GLY A 514 -3.32 -31.54 -9.10
C GLY A 514 -4.48 -30.60 -8.74
N SER A 515 -5.51 -30.42 -9.57
CA SER A 515 -6.72 -29.66 -9.23
C SER A 515 -7.85 -30.55 -8.72
N LEU A 516 -7.96 -31.79 -9.20
CA LEU A 516 -8.93 -32.78 -8.72
C LEU A 516 -8.54 -33.32 -7.32
N PHE A 517 -7.25 -33.55 -7.06
CA PHE A 517 -6.74 -34.01 -5.76
C PHE A 517 -6.93 -32.98 -4.62
N LYS A 518 -7.24 -31.72 -4.94
CA LYS A 518 -7.50 -30.65 -3.94
C LYS A 518 -8.88 -30.75 -3.29
N LEU A 519 -9.82 -31.47 -3.90
CA LEU A 519 -11.18 -31.60 -3.35
C LEU A 519 -11.27 -32.69 -2.28
N SER A 520 -10.53 -33.80 -2.45
CA SER A 520 -10.53 -34.94 -1.53
C SER A 520 -9.77 -34.70 -0.22
N LEU A 521 -8.68 -33.94 -0.26
CA LEU A 521 -7.82 -33.73 0.92
C LEU A 521 -8.52 -32.95 2.06
N THR A 522 -9.45 -32.05 1.70
CA THR A 522 -10.24 -31.24 2.64
C THR A 522 -11.18 -32.10 3.50
N LEU A 523 -11.65 -33.23 2.98
CA LEU A 523 -12.52 -34.17 3.69
C LEU A 523 -11.73 -35.09 4.65
N MET A 524 -10.54 -35.55 4.26
CA MET A 524 -9.73 -36.43 5.11
C MET A 524 -9.08 -35.72 6.30
N ALA A 525 -8.73 -34.43 6.17
CA ALA A 525 -8.10 -33.66 7.25
C ALA A 525 -9.00 -33.51 8.49
N GLY A 526 -10.33 -33.49 8.32
CA GLY A 526 -11.29 -33.45 9.44
C GLY A 526 -11.35 -34.76 10.22
N GLY A 527 -11.33 -35.91 9.54
CA GLY A 527 -11.42 -37.23 10.19
C GLY A 527 -10.19 -37.59 11.02
N ALA A 528 -8.99 -37.25 10.53
CA ALA A 528 -7.73 -37.56 11.22
C ALA A 528 -7.59 -36.83 12.58
N ALA A 529 -8.11 -35.60 12.68
CA ALA A 529 -8.08 -34.82 13.92
C ALA A 529 -8.95 -35.45 15.03
N VAL A 530 -10.11 -36.02 14.66
CA VAL A 530 -11.03 -36.69 15.60
C VAL A 530 -10.43 -38.01 16.09
N TYR A 531 -9.85 -38.82 15.20
CA TYR A 531 -9.22 -40.09 15.54
C TYR A 531 -8.01 -39.91 16.49
N TYR A 532 -7.17 -38.90 16.25
CA TYR A 532 -5.99 -38.62 17.08
C TYR A 532 -6.33 -38.23 18.53
N ILE A 533 -7.46 -37.55 18.76
CA ILE A 533 -7.93 -37.17 20.10
C ILE A 533 -8.52 -38.37 20.84
N HIS A 534 -9.17 -39.31 20.14
CA HIS A 534 -9.85 -40.45 20.76
C HIS A 534 -8.90 -41.55 21.27
N VAL A 535 -7.73 -41.71 20.64
CA VAL A 535 -6.80 -42.83 20.94
C VAL A 535 -5.77 -42.50 22.03
N ARG A 536 -5.46 -41.23 22.29
CA ARG A 536 -4.18 -40.87 22.92
C ARG A 536 -4.15 -40.58 24.43
N ASN A 537 -5.25 -40.77 25.17
CA ASN A 537 -5.26 -40.63 26.64
C ASN A 537 -6.31 -41.51 27.35
N PRO A 538 -5.90 -42.68 27.86
CA PRO A 538 -6.44 -43.20 29.12
C PRO A 538 -5.32 -43.38 30.16
N THR A 539 -5.56 -42.83 31.36
CA THR A 539 -4.83 -42.95 32.65
C THR A 539 -3.58 -42.08 32.94
N THR A 540 -3.73 -41.25 34.00
CA THR A 540 -2.77 -40.34 34.69
C THR A 540 -3.54 -39.70 35.87
N ILE A 541 -3.08 -39.46 37.11
CA ILE A 541 -1.87 -39.81 37.90
C ILE A 541 -2.35 -40.11 39.34
N PRO A 542 -1.86 -41.18 40.00
CA PRO A 542 -1.16 -41.00 41.30
C PRO A 542 0.13 -41.85 41.34
N THR A 543 1.27 -41.46 41.93
CA THR A 543 1.61 -40.42 42.94
C THR A 543 3.13 -40.09 42.74
N LEU A 544 3.66 -38.85 42.79
CA LEU A 544 4.12 -38.11 43.99
C LEU A 544 4.64 -39.04 45.12
N LEU A 545 5.84 -38.94 45.72
CA LEU A 545 6.78 -37.83 45.98
C LEU A 545 8.19 -38.39 46.36
N ALA A 546 9.11 -37.50 46.77
CA ALA A 546 10.47 -37.72 47.33
C ALA A 546 11.64 -37.69 46.30
N ASN A 547 12.73 -36.93 46.49
CA ASN A 547 13.06 -35.99 47.58
C ASN A 547 13.85 -34.75 47.11
N LEU A 548 13.70 -33.66 47.86
CA LEU A 548 14.39 -32.37 47.70
C LEU A 548 15.85 -32.43 48.17
N ARG A 549 16.71 -31.59 47.57
CA ARG A 549 17.76 -30.81 48.24
C ARG A 549 18.27 -29.69 47.30
N PRO A 550 18.02 -28.41 47.59
CA PRO A 550 18.80 -27.31 47.04
C PRO A 550 20.03 -27.04 47.93
N GLN A 551 21.20 -26.85 47.33
CA GLN A 551 22.29 -26.12 47.98
C GLN A 551 22.27 -24.68 47.47
N THR A 552 21.95 -23.74 48.35
CA THR A 552 22.04 -22.31 48.07
C THR A 552 23.46 -21.81 48.28
N PHE A 553 24.13 -21.39 47.20
CA PHE A 553 25.23 -20.44 47.30
C PHE A 553 24.72 -19.06 46.88
N SER A 554 24.44 -18.23 47.88
CA SER A 554 24.17 -16.81 47.65
C SER A 554 25.47 -16.11 47.29
N ALA A 555 25.64 -15.74 46.03
CA ALA A 555 26.45 -14.61 45.64
C ALA A 555 25.48 -13.44 45.46
N MET A 556 25.63 -12.39 46.28
CA MET A 556 24.72 -11.25 46.27
C MET A 556 25.06 -10.34 45.09
N VAL A 557 24.65 -10.75 43.87
CA VAL A 557 24.70 -9.87 42.69
C VAL A 557 23.89 -8.63 43.01
N ARG A 558 24.55 -7.47 43.03
CA ARG A 558 23.93 -6.19 43.38
C ARG A 558 24.16 -5.17 42.28
N ARG A 559 25.38 -5.06 41.74
CA ARG A 559 25.73 -4.11 40.67
C ARG A 559 25.77 -4.78 39.30
N VAL A 560 24.95 -4.30 38.36
CA VAL A 560 24.87 -4.85 36.98
C VAL A 560 25.30 -3.79 35.98
N ALA A 561 26.26 -4.12 35.10
CA ALA A 561 26.60 -3.25 33.98
C ALA A 561 25.67 -3.48 32.79
N VAL A 562 25.19 -2.41 32.15
CA VAL A 562 24.39 -2.46 30.92
C VAL A 562 25.15 -1.74 29.81
N VAL A 563 25.49 -2.44 28.73
CA VAL A 563 26.32 -1.88 27.63
C VAL A 563 25.41 -1.40 26.50
N GLY A 564 25.12 -0.11 26.46
CA GLY A 564 24.28 0.58 25.46
C GLY A 564 22.84 0.85 25.91
N ALA A 565 22.35 2.07 25.69
CA ALA A 565 21.02 2.57 26.07
C ALA A 565 20.01 2.59 24.90
N GLY A 566 20.14 1.64 23.97
CA GLY A 566 19.09 1.35 22.98
C GLY A 566 17.83 0.75 23.62
N SER A 567 16.86 0.34 22.80
CA SER A 567 15.62 -0.30 23.28
C SER A 567 15.86 -1.55 24.14
N SER A 568 16.96 -2.27 23.88
CA SER A 568 17.43 -3.37 24.73
C SER A 568 17.92 -2.89 26.10
N GLY A 569 18.70 -1.81 26.13
CA GLY A 569 19.28 -1.24 27.35
C GLY A 569 18.24 -0.71 28.31
N LEU A 570 17.28 0.09 27.80
CA LEU A 570 16.19 0.65 28.60
C LEU A 570 15.38 -0.46 29.30
N ALA A 571 15.07 -1.55 28.59
CA ALA A 571 14.44 -2.73 29.20
C ALA A 571 15.30 -3.33 30.32
N CYS A 572 16.60 -3.51 30.07
CA CYS A 572 17.51 -4.11 31.05
C CYS A 572 17.65 -3.27 32.32
N ILE A 573 17.80 -1.95 32.21
CA ILE A 573 17.84 -1.03 33.35
C ILE A 573 16.54 -1.16 34.15
N LYS A 574 15.39 -1.01 33.47
CA LYS A 574 14.07 -1.04 34.12
C LYS A 574 13.83 -2.35 34.88
N ILE A 575 14.16 -3.48 34.28
CA ILE A 575 14.00 -4.79 34.93
C ILE A 575 15.00 -5.01 36.07
N CYS A 576 16.24 -4.50 35.97
CA CYS A 576 17.17 -4.53 37.08
C CYS A 576 16.62 -3.77 38.29
N VAL A 577 16.10 -2.56 38.09
CA VAL A 577 15.44 -1.76 39.15
C VAL A 577 14.20 -2.47 39.70
N GLU A 578 13.35 -3.05 38.84
CA GLU A 578 12.12 -3.76 39.22
C GLU A 578 12.38 -4.97 40.15
N GLU A 579 13.52 -5.65 39.98
CA GLU A 579 13.92 -6.81 40.81
C GLU A 579 14.96 -6.44 41.89
N GLY A 580 15.20 -5.14 42.15
CA GLY A 580 16.01 -4.65 43.26
C GLY A 580 17.53 -4.65 43.05
N LEU A 581 18.00 -4.71 41.82
CA LEU A 581 19.41 -4.56 41.44
C LEU A 581 19.79 -3.10 41.17
N GLU A 582 21.09 -2.81 41.20
CA GLU A 582 21.70 -1.50 40.94
C GLU A 582 22.34 -1.49 39.52
N PRO A 583 21.60 -1.16 38.46
CA PRO A 583 22.15 -1.09 37.11
C PRO A 583 23.01 0.17 36.92
N VAL A 584 24.11 0.03 36.18
CA VAL A 584 24.89 1.15 35.64
C VAL A 584 25.01 0.93 34.13
N CYS A 585 24.41 1.82 33.36
CA CYS A 585 24.39 1.76 31.90
C CYS A 585 25.46 2.69 31.32
N PHE A 586 26.23 2.19 30.37
CA PHE A 586 27.21 2.96 29.61
C PHE A 586 26.71 3.12 28.17
N GLU A 587 26.45 4.36 27.76
CA GLU A 587 26.04 4.70 26.40
C GLU A 587 27.14 5.54 25.75
N SER A 588 27.66 5.07 24.62
CA SER A 588 28.73 5.75 23.89
C SER A 588 28.30 7.11 23.32
N SER A 589 27.01 7.27 23.04
CA SER A 589 26.41 8.46 22.43
C SER A 589 25.81 9.41 23.48
N ASP A 590 25.28 10.52 23.00
CA ASP A 590 24.77 11.66 23.76
C ASP A 590 23.30 11.52 24.21
N ASP A 591 22.62 10.42 23.87
CA ASP A 591 21.18 10.23 24.07
C ASP A 591 20.80 8.74 23.99
N ILE A 592 19.57 8.40 24.37
CA ILE A 592 19.04 7.04 24.35
C ILE A 592 18.51 6.61 22.96
N GLY A 593 18.08 5.35 22.86
CA GLY A 593 17.33 4.83 21.69
C GLY A 593 18.20 4.23 20.58
N GLY A 594 19.50 4.55 20.54
CA GLY A 594 20.49 3.92 19.65
C GLY A 594 20.09 4.02 18.18
N LEU A 595 19.80 2.87 17.54
CA LEU A 595 19.36 2.76 16.13
C LEU A 595 18.25 3.76 15.75
N TRP A 596 17.36 4.10 16.68
CA TRP A 596 16.19 4.94 16.40
C TRP A 596 16.44 6.44 16.50
N LYS A 597 17.62 6.87 16.97
CA LYS A 597 18.07 8.27 16.85
C LYS A 597 18.65 8.49 15.45
N PHE A 598 17.84 9.05 14.56
CA PHE A 598 18.30 9.48 13.24
C PHE A 598 19.40 10.55 13.37
N LYS A 599 20.45 10.43 12.56
CA LYS A 599 21.52 11.41 12.36
C LYS A 599 21.81 11.56 10.88
N GLU A 600 22.11 12.78 10.43
CA GLU A 600 22.44 13.08 9.03
C GLU A 600 23.69 12.33 8.55
N SER A 601 24.77 12.41 9.31
CA SER A 601 26.00 11.67 9.02
C SER A 601 26.02 10.34 9.79
N PRO A 602 26.41 9.21 9.14
CA PRO A 602 26.67 7.97 9.86
C PRO A 602 27.95 8.09 10.69
N GLU A 603 27.92 7.57 11.91
CA GLU A 603 29.07 7.56 12.83
C GLU A 603 29.72 6.17 12.81
N PRO A 604 31.06 6.04 12.70
CA PRO A 604 31.75 4.75 12.74
C PRO A 604 31.36 3.90 13.96
N GLU A 605 31.35 2.58 13.78
CA GLU A 605 30.96 1.58 14.78
C GLU A 605 29.49 1.67 15.28
N ARG A 606 28.71 2.67 14.84
CA ARG A 606 27.30 2.85 15.22
C ARG A 606 26.34 2.39 14.12
N SER A 607 25.14 2.04 14.55
CA SER A 607 24.05 1.73 13.62
C SER A 607 23.55 3.03 12.96
N SER A 608 23.12 2.95 11.70
CA SER A 608 22.64 4.09 10.91
C SER A 608 21.29 3.76 10.28
N ILE A 609 20.38 4.73 10.30
CA ILE A 609 19.07 4.68 9.64
C ILE A 609 18.92 5.82 8.62
N TYR A 610 18.00 5.62 7.68
CA TYR A 610 17.58 6.60 6.70
C TYR A 610 16.36 7.38 7.19
N ARG A 611 16.19 8.62 6.68
CA ARG A 611 15.26 9.62 7.23
C ARG A 611 13.83 9.10 7.25
N SER A 612 13.38 8.50 6.15
CA SER A 612 12.01 8.03 5.93
C SER A 612 11.60 6.78 6.71
N LEU A 613 12.47 6.20 7.55
CA LEU A 613 12.24 4.89 8.17
C LEU A 613 10.99 4.90 9.07
N VAL A 614 10.00 4.12 8.67
CA VAL A 614 8.76 3.81 9.41
C VAL A 614 8.80 2.35 9.86
N VAL A 615 8.41 2.09 11.10
CA VAL A 615 8.38 0.74 11.68
C VAL A 615 7.56 -0.25 10.82
N ASN A 616 7.90 -1.53 10.91
CA ASN A 616 7.23 -2.62 10.19
C ASN A 616 6.41 -3.54 11.11
N THR A 617 6.32 -3.21 12.40
CA THR A 617 5.45 -3.82 13.40
C THR A 617 4.57 -2.73 14.03
N SER A 618 3.37 -3.08 14.47
CA SER A 618 2.36 -2.11 14.91
C SER A 618 2.50 -1.73 16.39
N LYS A 619 2.02 -0.54 16.74
CA LYS A 619 2.21 0.08 18.07
C LYS A 619 1.80 -0.82 19.24
N GLU A 620 0.64 -1.48 19.14
CA GLU A 620 0.10 -2.38 20.18
C GLU A 620 0.89 -3.69 20.30
N MET A 621 1.58 -4.11 19.24
CA MET A 621 2.42 -5.31 19.24
C MET A 621 3.84 -5.02 19.74
N MET A 622 4.39 -3.82 19.48
CA MET A 622 5.82 -3.52 19.67
C MET A 622 6.18 -2.69 20.91
N CYS A 623 5.21 -2.33 21.75
CA CYS A 623 5.44 -1.63 23.01
C CYS A 623 6.05 -2.55 24.10
N TYR A 624 6.52 -1.96 25.20
CA TYR A 624 6.80 -2.69 26.44
C TYR A 624 5.49 -3.16 27.10
N SER A 625 5.54 -4.26 27.84
CA SER A 625 4.33 -4.96 28.31
C SER A 625 3.54 -4.27 29.42
N ASP A 626 4.11 -3.26 30.08
CA ASP A 626 3.45 -2.37 31.04
C ASP A 626 3.37 -0.90 30.62
N PHE A 627 3.78 -0.57 29.39
CA PHE A 627 3.76 0.81 28.89
C PHE A 627 3.25 0.87 27.45
N PRO A 628 1.93 0.89 27.23
CA PRO A 628 1.34 1.08 25.91
C PRO A 628 1.85 2.36 25.23
N MET A 629 1.95 2.32 23.91
CA MET A 629 2.21 3.54 23.14
C MET A 629 1.00 4.49 23.21
N PRO A 630 1.21 5.82 23.09
CA PRO A 630 0.11 6.79 23.12
C PRO A 630 -1.01 6.45 22.15
N ALA A 631 -2.25 6.69 22.58
CA ALA A 631 -3.43 6.23 21.85
C ALA A 631 -3.65 6.99 20.54
N ASP A 632 -3.16 8.23 20.46
CA ASP A 632 -3.11 9.12 19.30
C ASP A 632 -1.99 8.79 18.30
N TYR A 633 -0.94 8.05 18.70
CA TYR A 633 0.15 7.70 17.79
C TYR A 633 -0.34 6.82 16.62
N PRO A 634 0.23 6.98 15.41
CA PRO A 634 -0.13 6.15 14.26
C PRO A 634 0.23 4.68 14.50
N ASN A 635 -0.49 3.78 13.84
CA ASN A 635 -0.30 2.34 14.06
C ASN A 635 1.07 1.84 13.60
N TYR A 636 1.66 2.49 12.59
CA TYR A 636 3.06 2.32 12.20
C TYR A 636 3.77 3.68 12.27
N MET A 637 4.56 3.89 13.31
CA MET A 637 5.25 5.15 13.62
C MET A 637 6.49 5.40 12.76
N HIS A 638 6.77 6.68 12.54
CA HIS A 638 8.09 7.15 12.09
C HIS A 638 9.17 6.93 13.17
N ASN A 639 10.44 6.83 12.77
CA ASN A 639 11.56 6.64 13.70
C ASN A 639 11.60 7.70 14.83
N SER A 640 11.30 8.96 14.54
CA SER A 640 11.24 10.05 15.53
C SER A 640 10.16 9.84 16.61
N GLN A 641 8.97 9.36 16.22
CA GLN A 641 7.90 9.04 17.17
C GLN A 641 8.25 7.84 18.05
N LEU A 642 8.95 6.85 17.50
CA LEU A 642 9.42 5.71 18.30
C LEU A 642 10.54 6.12 19.28
N LEU A 643 11.46 7.01 18.88
CA LEU A 643 12.42 7.62 19.80
C LEU A 643 11.71 8.39 20.92
N GLN A 644 10.66 9.15 20.59
CA GLN A 644 9.87 9.86 21.60
C GLN A 644 9.17 8.91 22.57
N TYR A 645 8.65 7.76 22.10
CA TYR A 645 8.14 6.71 22.98
C TYR A 645 9.22 6.16 23.93
N TYR A 646 10.45 5.96 23.48
CA TYR A 646 11.55 5.52 24.35
C TYR A 646 11.91 6.58 25.40
N ARG A 647 11.82 7.87 25.07
CA ARG A 647 11.97 8.96 26.05
C ARG A 647 10.83 8.97 27.07
N LEU A 648 9.59 8.81 26.64
CA LEU A 648 8.43 8.66 27.55
C LEU A 648 8.58 7.46 28.48
N TYR A 649 9.10 6.33 28.00
CA TYR A 649 9.37 5.14 28.82
C TYR A 649 10.50 5.39 29.83
N ALA A 650 11.59 6.04 29.39
CA ALA A 650 12.73 6.35 30.25
C ALA A 650 12.42 7.39 31.32
N ASP A 651 11.53 8.36 31.02
CA ASP A 651 11.00 9.33 31.97
C ASP A 651 10.03 8.68 32.97
N HIS A 652 9.04 7.92 32.48
CA HIS A 652 8.02 7.28 33.32
C HIS A 652 8.60 6.28 34.35
N PHE A 653 9.66 5.56 33.99
CA PHE A 653 10.38 4.65 34.89
C PHE A 653 11.69 5.24 35.44
N ASP A 654 11.95 6.53 35.25
CA ASP A 654 13.07 7.25 35.88
C ASP A 654 14.45 6.60 35.59
N LEU A 655 14.63 6.14 34.35
CA LEU A 655 15.76 5.31 33.92
C LEU A 655 17.03 6.12 33.62
N LEU A 656 16.89 7.41 33.30
CA LEU A 656 18.00 8.25 32.83
C LEU A 656 19.12 8.40 33.87
N ARG A 657 18.79 8.37 35.17
CA ARG A 657 19.77 8.44 36.28
C ARG A 657 20.79 7.31 36.30
N TYR A 658 20.50 6.18 35.64
CA TYR A 658 21.37 5.03 35.56
C TYR A 658 22.26 5.03 34.30
N ILE A 659 22.18 6.08 33.46
CA ILE A 659 22.84 6.11 32.15
C ILE A 659 23.98 7.13 32.14
N HIS A 660 25.20 6.63 31.95
CA HIS A 660 26.39 7.43 31.68
C HIS A 660 26.52 7.59 30.16
N PHE A 661 26.09 8.75 29.65
CA PHE A 661 26.23 9.14 28.25
C PHE A 661 27.68 9.50 27.89
N GLN A 662 27.99 9.41 26.61
CA GLN A 662 29.33 9.66 26.04
C GLN A 662 30.44 8.80 26.69
N THR A 663 30.08 7.59 27.13
CA THR A 663 30.96 6.64 27.81
C THR A 663 31.02 5.34 27.03
N THR A 664 32.17 5.07 26.43
CA THR A 664 32.38 3.90 25.55
C THR A 664 33.02 2.76 26.31
N VAL A 665 32.40 1.57 26.30
CA VAL A 665 32.98 0.36 26.89
C VAL A 665 34.07 -0.20 25.98
N LYS A 666 35.31 -0.14 26.44
CA LYS A 666 36.51 -0.59 25.73
C LYS A 666 36.74 -2.09 25.86
N SER A 667 36.56 -2.64 27.07
CA SER A 667 36.71 -4.07 27.35
C SER A 667 35.92 -4.53 28.56
N VAL A 668 35.41 -5.75 28.49
CA VAL A 668 34.73 -6.48 29.57
C VAL A 668 35.51 -7.78 29.79
N ALA A 669 36.22 -7.88 30.91
CA ALA A 669 37.09 -9.01 31.23
C ALA A 669 36.60 -9.77 32.47
N GLN A 670 36.80 -11.09 32.48
CA GLN A 670 36.60 -11.89 33.69
C GLN A 670 37.67 -11.52 34.71
N ARG A 671 37.27 -11.31 35.98
CA ARG A 671 38.26 -11.14 37.06
C ARG A 671 39.12 -12.41 37.25
N PRO A 672 40.34 -12.30 37.82
CA PRO A 672 41.18 -13.46 38.14
C PRO A 672 40.48 -14.52 39.02
N ASP A 673 39.57 -14.08 39.89
CA ASP A 673 38.77 -14.90 40.81
C ASP A 673 37.36 -15.26 40.27
N PHE A 674 37.08 -15.07 38.96
CA PHE A 674 35.75 -15.24 38.36
C PHE A 674 35.07 -16.60 38.63
N SER A 675 35.84 -17.69 38.78
CA SER A 675 35.27 -19.01 39.15
C SER A 675 34.57 -18.98 40.51
N LEU A 676 35.08 -18.17 41.44
CA LEU A 676 34.52 -17.95 42.78
C LEU A 676 33.49 -16.82 42.78
N SER A 677 33.87 -15.62 42.32
CA SER A 677 33.04 -14.41 42.45
C SER A 677 32.04 -14.19 41.31
N GLY A 678 32.33 -14.64 40.09
CA GLY A 678 31.54 -14.34 38.90
C GLY A 678 31.63 -12.89 38.41
N GLN A 679 32.55 -12.08 38.97
CA GLN A 679 32.64 -10.64 38.72
C GLN A 679 33.44 -10.27 37.47
N TRP A 680 33.11 -9.11 36.91
CA TRP A 680 33.68 -8.57 35.67
C TRP A 680 34.40 -7.25 35.91
N ASP A 681 35.58 -7.12 35.30
CA ASP A 681 36.27 -5.85 35.12
C ASP A 681 35.77 -5.19 33.84
N ILE A 682 35.26 -3.96 33.95
CA ILE A 682 34.81 -3.17 32.80
C ILE A 682 35.66 -1.91 32.70
N VAL A 683 36.24 -1.72 31.52
CA VAL A 683 37.03 -0.54 31.17
C VAL A 683 36.19 0.35 30.27
N THR A 684 36.03 1.60 30.67
CA THR A 684 35.24 2.63 29.98
C THR A 684 36.10 3.84 29.67
N ILE A 685 35.91 4.44 28.48
CA ILE A 685 36.52 5.71 28.10
C ILE A 685 35.41 6.77 28.02
N ASN A 686 35.56 7.88 28.74
CA ASN A 686 34.63 9.00 28.69
C ASN A 686 34.89 9.93 27.47
N LYS A 687 34.06 10.95 27.27
CA LYS A 687 34.19 11.92 26.16
C LYS A 687 35.54 12.65 26.14
N ASP A 688 36.17 12.82 27.31
CA ASP A 688 37.40 13.58 27.51
C ASP A 688 38.65 12.69 27.32
N GLY A 689 38.45 11.40 27.02
CA GLY A 689 39.50 10.41 26.75
C GLY A 689 40.03 9.72 28.01
N GLU A 690 39.44 9.98 29.17
CA GLU A 690 39.86 9.38 30.44
C GLU A 690 39.35 7.94 30.56
N GLU A 691 40.24 7.03 30.99
CA GLU A 691 39.93 5.62 31.14
C GLU A 691 39.62 5.26 32.61
N GLU A 692 38.40 4.81 32.85
CA GLU A 692 37.96 4.30 34.14
C GLU A 692 37.86 2.77 34.13
N ARG A 693 38.15 2.13 35.27
CA ARG A 693 37.93 0.69 35.49
C ARG A 693 36.98 0.47 36.65
N ASN A 694 35.86 -0.19 36.37
CA ASN A 694 34.80 -0.47 37.33
C ASN A 694 34.56 -1.99 37.45
N VAL A 695 34.26 -2.47 38.65
CA VAL A 695 33.93 -3.88 38.93
C VAL A 695 32.43 -4.06 39.06
N PHE A 696 31.89 -5.09 38.40
CA PHE A 696 30.46 -5.42 38.38
C PHE A 696 30.21 -6.91 38.66
N ASP A 697 29.06 -7.22 39.24
CA ASP A 697 28.65 -8.59 39.59
C ASP A 697 28.06 -9.33 38.38
N ALA A 698 27.43 -8.60 37.45
CA ALA A 698 26.92 -9.14 36.20
C ALA A 698 26.94 -8.11 35.06
N VAL A 699 26.83 -8.58 33.82
CA VAL A 699 26.86 -7.75 32.60
C VAL A 699 25.73 -8.10 31.63
N MET A 700 25.02 -7.08 31.15
CA MET A 700 24.01 -7.17 30.09
C MET A 700 24.51 -6.42 28.86
N VAL A 701 24.75 -7.14 27.76
CA VAL A 701 25.27 -6.56 26.51
C VAL A 701 24.10 -6.16 25.61
N CYS A 702 23.90 -4.86 25.41
CA CYS A 702 22.76 -4.25 24.72
C CYS A 702 23.13 -3.46 23.45
N SER A 703 24.37 -3.59 22.97
CA SER A 703 24.96 -2.81 21.87
C SER A 703 24.36 -3.10 20.47
N GLY A 704 23.56 -4.16 20.32
CA GLY A 704 22.97 -4.56 19.04
C GLY A 704 24.00 -5.14 18.04
N HIS A 705 23.54 -5.39 16.80
CA HIS A 705 24.30 -6.10 15.77
C HIS A 705 24.19 -5.54 14.34
N TYR A 706 23.68 -4.32 14.17
CA TYR A 706 23.53 -3.64 12.87
C TYR A 706 24.56 -2.51 12.66
N THR A 707 25.79 -2.72 13.15
CA THR A 707 26.85 -1.70 13.19
C THR A 707 27.77 -1.75 11.98
N HIS A 708 28.34 -2.92 11.65
CA HIS A 708 29.35 -3.02 10.59
C HIS A 708 28.71 -3.39 9.24
N PRO A 709 28.74 -2.52 8.22
CA PRO A 709 28.13 -2.79 6.92
C PRO A 709 28.86 -3.92 6.17
N SER A 710 28.11 -4.81 5.52
CA SER A 710 28.66 -5.88 4.69
C SER A 710 28.68 -5.45 3.22
N LEU A 711 29.84 -4.97 2.74
CA LEU A 711 30.02 -4.42 1.39
C LEU A 711 30.97 -5.30 0.55
N PRO A 712 30.47 -6.34 -0.14
CA PRO A 712 31.29 -7.35 -0.80
C PRO A 712 31.76 -6.93 -2.21
N LEU A 713 32.36 -5.74 -2.36
CA LEU A 713 32.78 -5.19 -3.65
C LEU A 713 33.79 -6.08 -4.38
N SER A 714 34.80 -6.60 -3.66
CA SER A 714 35.82 -7.52 -4.20
C SER A 714 35.27 -8.85 -4.75
N GLY A 715 33.98 -9.15 -4.53
CA GLY A 715 33.30 -10.29 -5.12
C GLY A 715 32.73 -10.04 -6.53
N PHE A 716 32.82 -8.81 -7.06
CA PHE A 716 32.27 -8.44 -8.37
C PHE A 716 33.38 -7.93 -9.30
N PRO A 717 33.69 -8.62 -10.41
CA PRO A 717 34.75 -8.18 -11.32
C PRO A 717 34.42 -6.82 -11.97
N GLY A 718 35.45 -5.99 -12.14
CA GLY A 718 35.37 -4.68 -12.81
C GLY A 718 34.86 -3.54 -11.94
N TYR A 719 34.68 -3.74 -10.62
CA TYR A 719 34.22 -2.66 -9.74
C TYR A 719 35.26 -1.55 -9.58
N GLU A 720 36.54 -1.86 -9.80
CA GLU A 720 37.66 -0.94 -9.69
C GLU A 720 37.66 0.14 -10.80
N THR A 721 37.08 -0.16 -11.97
CA THR A 721 37.00 0.78 -13.11
C THR A 721 35.64 1.48 -13.20
N PHE A 722 34.68 1.13 -12.34
CA PHE A 722 33.34 1.70 -12.36
C PHE A 722 33.33 3.18 -11.94
N SER A 723 32.88 4.06 -12.83
CA SER A 723 32.87 5.51 -12.62
C SER A 723 31.74 6.02 -11.72
N GLY A 724 30.73 5.19 -11.43
CA GLY A 724 29.60 5.55 -10.58
C GLY A 724 29.86 5.33 -9.08
N ARG A 725 29.04 5.92 -8.20
CA ARG A 725 29.23 5.78 -6.75
C ARG A 725 28.68 4.44 -6.23
N CYS A 726 29.54 3.59 -5.69
CA CYS A 726 29.15 2.43 -4.86
C CYS A 726 29.10 2.82 -3.39
N PHE A 727 28.01 2.48 -2.68
CA PHE A 727 27.87 2.73 -1.24
C PHE A 727 26.91 1.75 -0.55
N HIS A 728 26.98 1.60 0.78
CA HIS A 728 26.09 0.71 1.53
C HIS A 728 24.82 1.41 2.02
N SER A 729 23.75 0.66 2.31
CA SER A 729 22.50 1.17 2.93
C SER A 729 22.68 1.89 4.27
N TRP A 730 23.86 1.77 4.89
CA TRP A 730 24.27 2.45 6.12
C TRP A 730 24.60 3.93 5.87
N GLU A 731 25.09 4.27 4.68
CA GLU A 731 25.35 5.65 4.24
C GLU A 731 24.09 6.34 3.67
N TYR A 732 23.07 5.57 3.29
CA TYR A 732 21.85 6.12 2.69
C TYR A 732 21.03 6.91 3.73
N LYS A 733 20.56 8.10 3.34
CA LYS A 733 19.78 9.00 4.19
C LYS A 733 18.45 9.38 3.55
N ASP A 734 18.48 9.77 2.30
CA ASP A 734 17.34 10.13 1.48
C ASP A 734 17.66 9.96 -0.02
N ALA A 735 16.62 10.09 -0.86
CA ALA A 735 16.70 9.88 -2.29
C ALA A 735 17.25 11.09 -3.09
N ASP A 736 17.62 12.20 -2.46
CA ASP A 736 18.02 13.41 -3.19
C ASP A 736 19.37 13.27 -3.88
N ALA A 737 20.33 12.57 -3.25
CA ALA A 737 21.59 12.20 -3.89
C ALA A 737 21.40 11.31 -5.16
N CYS A 738 20.21 10.72 -5.34
CA CYS A 738 19.83 9.87 -6.46
C CYS A 738 18.87 10.55 -7.46
N ARG A 739 18.49 11.81 -7.24
CA ARG A 739 17.55 12.56 -8.10
C ARG A 739 18.07 12.66 -9.53
N GLY A 740 17.22 12.32 -10.51
CA GLY A 740 17.58 12.33 -11.94
C GLY A 740 18.56 11.24 -12.41
N LYS A 741 19.05 10.38 -11.51
CA LYS A 741 20.08 9.36 -11.80
C LYS A 741 19.50 7.99 -12.19
N ARG A 742 20.34 7.12 -12.74
CA ARG A 742 20.10 5.69 -12.97
C ARG A 742 20.80 4.91 -11.85
N VAL A 743 20.03 4.24 -11.01
CA VAL A 743 20.52 3.64 -9.76
C VAL A 743 20.19 2.15 -9.69
N VAL A 744 21.15 1.35 -9.22
CA VAL A 744 20.96 -0.09 -8.96
C VAL A 744 21.00 -0.33 -7.45
N VAL A 745 19.95 -0.93 -6.90
CA VAL A 745 19.91 -1.39 -5.51
C VAL A 745 20.16 -2.89 -5.48
N VAL A 746 21.13 -3.35 -4.69
CA VAL A 746 21.58 -4.74 -4.62
C VAL A 746 21.13 -5.38 -3.31
N GLY A 747 20.24 -6.37 -3.39
CA GLY A 747 19.69 -7.08 -2.24
C GLY A 747 18.25 -6.67 -1.92
N ILE A 748 17.40 -7.67 -1.60
CA ILE A 748 15.95 -7.51 -1.36
C ILE A 748 15.57 -7.78 0.11
N GLY A 749 16.38 -7.31 1.05
CA GLY A 749 15.96 -7.18 2.46
C GLY A 749 15.03 -5.97 2.65
N ASN A 750 14.50 -5.75 3.85
CA ASN A 750 13.60 -4.61 4.15
C ASN A 750 14.19 -3.26 3.68
N SER A 751 15.44 -2.96 4.06
CA SER A 751 16.13 -1.76 3.56
C SER A 751 16.28 -1.73 2.04
N GLY A 752 16.50 -2.87 1.39
CA GLY A 752 16.59 -2.95 -0.07
C GLY A 752 15.26 -2.65 -0.78
N GLY A 753 14.15 -3.13 -0.23
CA GLY A 753 12.81 -2.79 -0.69
C GLY A 753 12.51 -1.30 -0.49
N ASP A 754 12.66 -0.81 0.73
CA ASP A 754 12.33 0.58 1.10
C ASP A 754 13.17 1.59 0.31
N ILE A 755 14.49 1.43 0.30
CA ILE A 755 15.43 2.32 -0.42
C ILE A 755 15.18 2.28 -1.93
N ALA A 756 14.96 1.12 -2.55
CA ALA A 756 14.68 1.06 -3.97
C ALA A 756 13.34 1.74 -4.34
N VAL A 757 12.31 1.58 -3.51
CA VAL A 757 11.02 2.26 -3.71
C VAL A 757 11.17 3.77 -3.54
N GLU A 758 11.89 4.24 -2.53
CA GLU A 758 12.16 5.66 -2.29
C GLU A 758 12.95 6.28 -3.46
N ILE A 759 14.10 5.71 -3.82
CA ILE A 759 14.92 6.16 -4.95
C ILE A 759 14.11 6.18 -6.25
N SER A 760 13.22 5.19 -6.47
CA SER A 760 12.39 5.15 -7.68
C SER A 760 11.45 6.34 -7.88
N ARG A 761 11.28 7.21 -6.86
CA ARG A 761 10.42 8.40 -6.91
C ARG A 761 11.16 9.64 -7.43
N SER A 762 12.47 9.76 -7.22
CA SER A 762 13.29 10.89 -7.70
C SER A 762 14.26 10.52 -8.84
N ALA A 763 14.66 9.25 -8.93
CA ALA A 763 15.60 8.76 -9.93
C ALA A 763 14.98 8.67 -11.33
N LYS A 764 15.81 8.92 -12.37
CA LYS A 764 15.45 8.70 -13.78
C LYS A 764 15.16 7.23 -14.07
N LYS A 765 15.82 6.31 -13.36
CA LYS A 765 15.49 4.87 -13.36
C LYS A 765 16.05 4.17 -12.12
N THR A 766 15.28 3.25 -11.55
CA THR A 766 15.77 2.36 -10.47
C THR A 766 15.69 0.89 -10.88
N PHE A 767 16.73 0.14 -10.54
CA PHE A 767 16.81 -1.31 -10.73
C PHE A 767 17.00 -2.00 -9.38
N LEU A 768 16.23 -3.05 -9.09
CA LEU A 768 16.38 -3.85 -7.87
C LEU A 768 16.90 -5.25 -8.21
N SER A 769 18.17 -5.49 -7.88
CA SER A 769 18.90 -6.73 -8.12
C SER A 769 18.68 -7.72 -6.97
N THR A 770 18.34 -8.98 -7.31
CA THR A 770 18.10 -10.03 -6.32
C THR A 770 18.58 -11.41 -6.77
N ARG A 771 19.18 -12.16 -5.81
CA ARG A 771 19.66 -13.53 -5.99
C ARG A 771 18.51 -14.52 -6.19
N GLU A 772 17.59 -14.58 -5.24
CA GLU A 772 16.50 -15.57 -5.27
C GLU A 772 15.13 -14.95 -5.56
N GLY A 773 14.92 -13.67 -5.25
CA GLY A 773 13.60 -13.08 -5.03
C GLY A 773 13.22 -13.07 -3.54
N ALA A 774 12.04 -12.53 -3.23
CA ALA A 774 11.47 -12.51 -1.87
C ALA A 774 9.94 -12.53 -1.94
N TRP A 775 9.29 -13.12 -0.93
CA TRP A 775 7.88 -12.89 -0.69
C TRP A 775 7.69 -11.48 -0.13
N VAL A 776 6.76 -10.70 -0.67
CA VAL A 776 6.52 -9.29 -0.31
C VAL A 776 5.12 -9.16 0.29
N ILE A 777 5.05 -8.75 1.55
CA ILE A 777 3.81 -8.49 2.29
C ILE A 777 3.70 -6.99 2.59
N GLY A 778 2.48 -6.47 2.62
CA GLY A 778 2.24 -5.10 3.10
C GLY A 778 2.01 -5.07 4.61
N ARG A 779 2.11 -3.88 5.21
CA ARG A 779 1.72 -3.61 6.61
C ARG A 779 0.22 -3.84 6.86
N MET A 780 -0.61 -3.71 5.82
CA MET A 780 -2.07 -3.92 5.88
C MET A 780 -2.52 -5.35 5.54
N SER A 781 -3.33 -5.96 6.41
CA SER A 781 -4.18 -7.12 6.13
C SER A 781 -5.50 -6.72 5.47
N SER A 782 -6.49 -7.64 5.44
CA SER A 782 -7.88 -7.31 5.12
C SER A 782 -8.43 -6.22 6.04
N ASN A 783 -9.39 -5.45 5.51
CA ASN A 783 -10.03 -4.27 6.12
C ASN A 783 -9.07 -3.12 6.46
N GLY A 784 -7.80 -3.20 6.04
CA GLY A 784 -6.78 -2.18 6.34
C GLY A 784 -6.29 -2.21 7.80
N LEU A 785 -6.46 -3.32 8.51
CA LEU A 785 -5.90 -3.54 9.85
C LEU A 785 -4.39 -3.89 9.76
N PRO A 786 -3.61 -3.67 10.84
CA PRO A 786 -2.22 -4.14 10.93
C PRO A 786 -2.09 -5.65 10.75
N LEU A 787 -1.15 -6.06 9.91
CA LEU A 787 -0.96 -7.47 9.56
C LEU A 787 -0.46 -8.31 10.73
N ASP A 788 0.39 -7.76 11.60
CA ASP A 788 0.92 -8.49 12.75
C ASP A 788 -0.15 -8.74 13.82
N MET A 789 -1.03 -7.78 14.10
CA MET A 789 -2.18 -7.99 15.01
C MET A 789 -3.18 -9.04 14.52
N THR A 790 -3.30 -9.25 13.20
CA THR A 790 -4.20 -10.25 12.62
C THR A 790 -3.53 -11.61 12.36
N ALA A 791 -2.22 -11.62 12.12
CA ALA A 791 -1.45 -12.85 11.86
C ALA A 791 -0.87 -13.49 13.14
N ILE A 792 -0.35 -12.68 14.08
CA ILE A 792 0.35 -13.15 15.29
C ILE A 792 -0.68 -13.34 16.44
N THR A 793 -1.51 -14.38 16.31
CA THR A 793 -2.51 -14.77 17.32
C THR A 793 -2.20 -16.15 17.90
N ARG A 794 -2.69 -16.45 19.11
CA ARG A 794 -2.49 -17.76 19.74
C ARG A 794 -3.23 -18.87 18.96
N LEU A 795 -4.42 -18.57 18.42
CA LEU A 795 -5.12 -19.46 17.47
C LEU A 795 -4.27 -19.78 16.23
N ASN A 796 -3.72 -18.77 15.54
CA ASN A 796 -2.94 -19.01 14.33
C ASN A 796 -1.70 -19.86 14.62
N ASN A 797 -1.02 -19.59 15.73
CA ASN A 797 0.11 -20.40 16.20
C ASN A 797 -0.30 -21.86 16.47
N MET A 798 -1.46 -22.10 17.12
CA MET A 798 -2.01 -23.44 17.31
C MET A 798 -2.31 -24.12 15.97
N LEU A 799 -2.93 -23.42 15.01
CA LEU A 799 -3.21 -23.94 13.68
C LEU A 799 -1.92 -24.31 12.92
N THR A 800 -0.84 -23.52 13.05
CA THR A 800 0.45 -23.87 12.44
C THR A 800 1.15 -25.07 13.08
N LEU A 801 0.83 -25.40 14.33
CA LEU A 801 1.33 -26.61 15.01
C LEU A 801 0.50 -27.85 14.67
N LEU A 802 -0.79 -27.69 14.36
CA LEU A 802 -1.72 -28.79 14.04
C LEU A 802 -1.76 -29.14 12.55
N LEU A 803 -1.52 -28.18 11.66
CA LEU A 803 -1.62 -28.37 10.21
C LEU A 803 -0.25 -28.64 9.56
N PRO A 804 -0.16 -29.50 8.53
CA PRO A 804 1.08 -29.70 7.80
C PRO A 804 1.62 -28.39 7.20
N ASN A 805 2.92 -28.13 7.36
CA ASN A 805 3.59 -26.94 6.82
C ASN A 805 3.39 -26.74 5.31
N THR A 806 3.17 -27.81 4.54
CA THR A 806 2.83 -27.74 3.11
C THR A 806 1.47 -27.08 2.87
N LEU A 807 0.46 -27.42 3.68
CA LEU A 807 -0.90 -26.85 3.62
C LEU A 807 -0.92 -25.40 4.10
N VAL A 808 -0.22 -25.10 5.21
CA VAL A 808 -0.07 -23.73 5.73
C VAL A 808 0.58 -22.82 4.68
N ASN A 809 1.71 -23.25 4.11
CA ASN A 809 2.38 -22.52 3.03
C ASN A 809 1.47 -22.37 1.81
N TRP A 810 0.74 -23.42 1.40
CA TRP A 810 -0.17 -23.35 0.26
C TRP A 810 -1.29 -22.31 0.46
N ALA A 811 -1.93 -22.31 1.63
CA ALA A 811 -3.00 -21.37 1.95
C ALA A 811 -2.48 -19.93 2.01
N ALA A 812 -1.38 -19.70 2.74
CA ALA A 812 -0.79 -18.38 2.92
C ALA A 812 -0.22 -17.81 1.61
N GLU A 813 0.48 -18.60 0.80
CA GLU A 813 0.94 -18.19 -0.53
C GLU A 813 -0.23 -17.91 -1.48
N ARG A 814 -1.33 -18.67 -1.40
CA ARG A 814 -2.51 -18.42 -2.26
C ARG A 814 -3.20 -17.11 -1.87
N ALA A 815 -3.35 -16.84 -0.57
CA ALA A 815 -3.87 -15.56 -0.08
C ALA A 815 -2.95 -14.39 -0.50
N LEU A 816 -1.63 -14.57 -0.41
CA LEU A 816 -0.67 -13.53 -0.78
C LEU A 816 -0.63 -13.27 -2.30
N ASN A 817 -0.58 -14.32 -3.12
CA ASN A 817 -0.58 -14.18 -4.58
C ASN A 817 -1.91 -13.66 -5.14
N TYR A 818 -3.01 -13.82 -4.40
CA TYR A 818 -4.29 -13.17 -4.73
C TYR A 818 -4.21 -11.64 -4.62
N LYS A 819 -3.33 -11.08 -3.78
CA LYS A 819 -3.04 -9.63 -3.78
C LYS A 819 -2.14 -9.26 -4.96
N TYR A 820 -0.98 -9.89 -5.07
CA TYR A 820 0.00 -9.67 -6.16
C TYR A 820 0.63 -11.00 -6.61
N ASP A 821 0.50 -11.41 -7.88
CA ASP A 821 1.21 -12.61 -8.36
C ASP A 821 2.73 -12.35 -8.38
N HIS A 822 3.43 -12.95 -7.42
CA HIS A 822 4.87 -12.75 -7.26
C HIS A 822 5.67 -13.28 -8.45
N ARG A 823 5.12 -14.18 -9.28
CA ARG A 823 5.74 -14.62 -10.52
C ARG A 823 5.73 -13.50 -11.54
N LEU A 824 4.55 -12.91 -11.74
CA LEU A 824 4.35 -11.85 -12.71
C LEU A 824 5.23 -10.63 -12.41
N TYR A 825 5.41 -10.31 -11.12
CA TYR A 825 6.22 -9.17 -10.66
C TYR A 825 7.73 -9.48 -10.54
N GLY A 826 8.18 -10.68 -10.93
CA GLY A 826 9.59 -11.09 -10.82
C GLY A 826 10.07 -11.38 -9.39
N LEU A 827 9.21 -11.21 -8.39
CA LEU A 827 9.52 -11.31 -6.96
C LEU A 827 9.65 -12.75 -6.44
N LYS A 828 8.94 -13.72 -7.04
CA LYS A 828 8.78 -15.08 -6.46
C LYS A 828 10.13 -15.72 -6.12
N PRO A 829 10.36 -16.12 -4.85
CA PRO A 829 11.58 -16.82 -4.45
C PRO A 829 11.53 -18.33 -4.72
N LYS A 830 12.67 -18.99 -4.54
CA LYS A 830 12.81 -20.45 -4.58
C LYS A 830 12.24 -21.16 -3.32
N HIS A 831 12.16 -20.46 -2.18
CA HIS A 831 11.68 -20.98 -0.89
C HIS A 831 10.18 -20.70 -0.65
N ARG A 832 9.52 -21.46 0.24
CA ARG A 832 8.10 -21.25 0.59
C ARG A 832 7.93 -20.05 1.55
N LEU A 833 6.72 -19.50 1.63
CA LEU A 833 6.45 -18.27 2.40
C LEU A 833 6.80 -18.36 3.90
N MET A 834 6.53 -19.50 4.53
CA MET A 834 6.80 -19.71 5.96
C MET A 834 8.25 -20.08 6.24
N ASP A 835 9.01 -20.56 5.24
CA ASP A 835 10.37 -21.05 5.43
C ASP A 835 11.31 -19.91 5.86
N ARG A 836 11.18 -18.73 5.25
CA ARG A 836 12.02 -17.55 5.55
C ARG A 836 11.17 -16.35 5.96
N ARG A 837 11.79 -15.17 6.07
CA ARG A 837 11.05 -13.92 6.26
C ARG A 837 10.62 -13.33 4.93
N PRO A 838 9.36 -12.89 4.82
CA PRO A 838 8.98 -11.99 3.75
C PRO A 838 9.56 -10.59 3.97
N LEU A 839 9.73 -9.87 2.88
CA LEU A 839 9.93 -8.42 2.82
C LEU A 839 8.63 -7.73 3.26
N ILE A 840 8.69 -6.76 4.17
CA ILE A 840 7.55 -5.91 4.51
C ILE A 840 7.68 -4.61 3.73
N ASN A 841 6.90 -4.46 2.65
CA ASN A 841 6.84 -3.23 1.86
C ASN A 841 5.48 -3.13 1.12
N ASP A 842 4.83 -1.98 1.22
CA ASP A 842 3.48 -1.75 0.70
C ASP A 842 3.47 -1.25 -0.76
N ASP A 843 4.50 -0.50 -1.15
CA ASP A 843 4.55 0.31 -2.38
C ASP A 843 5.28 -0.40 -3.53
N LEU A 844 6.17 -1.35 -3.22
CA LEU A 844 7.06 -2.03 -4.18
C LEU A 844 6.30 -2.62 -5.38
N PRO A 845 5.15 -3.33 -5.23
CA PRO A 845 4.37 -3.76 -6.37
C PRO A 845 3.90 -2.60 -7.25
N GLY A 846 3.41 -1.50 -6.67
CA GLY A 846 3.00 -0.31 -7.43
C GLY A 846 4.13 0.29 -8.26
N ARG A 847 5.33 0.44 -7.66
CA ARG A 847 6.51 0.96 -8.36
C ARG A 847 7.01 0.05 -9.49
N ILE A 848 6.86 -1.28 -9.34
CA ILE A 848 7.12 -2.25 -10.41
C ILE A 848 6.10 -2.10 -11.55
N LEU A 849 4.80 -1.98 -11.25
CA LEU A 849 3.74 -1.88 -12.25
C LEU A 849 3.79 -0.58 -13.06
N GLN A 850 4.18 0.52 -12.41
CA GLN A 850 4.46 1.82 -13.04
C GLN A 850 5.78 1.80 -13.84
N GLY A 851 6.60 0.75 -13.70
CA GLY A 851 7.91 0.62 -14.33
C GLY A 851 8.94 1.64 -13.83
N ALA A 852 8.69 2.31 -12.70
CA ALA A 852 9.65 3.21 -12.07
C ALA A 852 10.82 2.42 -11.45
N LEU A 853 10.49 1.25 -10.89
CA LEU A 853 11.42 0.24 -10.38
C LEU A 853 11.38 -1.00 -11.29
N VAL A 854 12.54 -1.51 -11.69
CA VAL A 854 12.67 -2.70 -12.55
C VAL A 854 13.41 -3.82 -11.80
N MET A 855 12.79 -5.00 -11.71
CA MET A 855 13.45 -6.17 -11.12
C MET A 855 14.55 -6.72 -12.03
N LYS A 856 15.68 -7.10 -11.43
CA LYS A 856 16.84 -7.73 -12.10
C LYS A 856 17.26 -9.01 -11.37
N THR A 857 17.95 -9.89 -12.07
CA THR A 857 18.70 -11.00 -11.43
C THR A 857 19.88 -10.44 -10.62
N ASN A 858 20.66 -11.31 -9.97
CA ASN A 858 21.82 -10.91 -9.21
C ASN A 858 22.86 -10.20 -10.11
N LEU A 859 23.64 -9.33 -9.49
CA LEU A 859 24.77 -8.66 -10.13
C LEU A 859 25.84 -9.72 -10.48
N LYS A 860 26.32 -9.71 -11.72
CA LYS A 860 27.43 -10.57 -12.19
C LYS A 860 28.76 -9.82 -12.13
N GLY A 861 28.77 -8.54 -12.46
CA GLY A 861 29.95 -7.69 -12.47
C GLY A 861 29.65 -6.26 -12.89
N PHE A 862 30.68 -5.43 -12.90
CA PHE A 862 30.64 -4.04 -13.31
C PHE A 862 31.31 -3.86 -14.69
N LYS A 863 31.02 -2.71 -15.30
CA LYS A 863 31.69 -2.15 -16.48
C LYS A 863 31.96 -0.68 -16.21
N ASP A 864 32.87 -0.06 -16.93
CA ASP A 864 33.34 1.31 -16.66
C ASP A 864 32.20 2.33 -16.40
N SER A 865 31.10 2.25 -17.15
CA SER A 865 29.91 3.11 -16.96
C SER A 865 28.62 2.36 -16.61
N GLY A 866 28.66 1.07 -16.26
CA GLY A 866 27.45 0.25 -16.15
C GLY A 866 27.58 -1.04 -15.35
N VAL A 867 26.55 -1.89 -15.39
CA VAL A 867 26.52 -3.17 -14.69
C VAL A 867 26.01 -4.31 -15.56
N GLU A 868 26.51 -5.52 -15.30
CA GLU A 868 26.06 -6.77 -15.93
C GLU A 868 25.37 -7.68 -14.90
N PHE A 869 24.25 -8.29 -15.30
CA PHE A 869 23.46 -9.20 -14.47
C PHE A 869 23.64 -10.66 -14.89
N GLU A 870 23.32 -11.61 -13.99
CA GLU A 870 23.42 -13.06 -14.27
C GLU A 870 22.55 -13.54 -15.44
N ASP A 871 21.55 -12.76 -15.88
CA ASP A 871 20.73 -13.09 -17.07
C ASP A 871 21.35 -12.60 -18.40
N GLY A 872 22.61 -12.15 -18.36
CA GLY A 872 23.37 -11.64 -19.50
C GLY A 872 22.98 -10.23 -19.94
N ARG A 873 22.02 -9.58 -19.26
CA ARG A 873 21.64 -8.21 -19.57
C ARG A 873 22.62 -7.22 -18.95
N VAL A 874 22.82 -6.12 -19.66
CA VAL A 874 23.66 -5.00 -19.25
C VAL A 874 22.75 -3.77 -19.09
N GLU A 875 22.99 -2.97 -18.06
CA GLU A 875 22.45 -1.61 -17.96
C GLU A 875 23.62 -0.64 -17.97
N GLU A 876 23.69 0.19 -19.00
CA GLU A 876 24.73 1.21 -19.17
C GLU A 876 24.34 2.52 -18.49
N ASN A 877 25.31 3.41 -18.31
CA ASN A 877 25.17 4.72 -17.68
C ASN A 877 24.47 4.60 -16.31
N ILE A 878 25.08 3.87 -15.39
CA ILE A 878 24.64 3.75 -14.00
C ILE A 878 25.45 4.73 -13.15
N ASP A 879 24.77 5.69 -12.54
CA ASP A 879 25.42 6.74 -11.75
C ASP A 879 25.74 6.28 -10.31
N ALA A 880 25.00 5.30 -9.79
CA ALA A 880 25.18 4.78 -8.44
C ALA A 880 24.70 3.33 -8.24
N VAL A 881 25.37 2.62 -7.34
CA VAL A 881 24.99 1.28 -6.87
C VAL A 881 24.90 1.26 -5.34
N VAL A 882 23.71 0.96 -4.81
CA VAL A 882 23.42 0.92 -3.37
C VAL A 882 23.37 -0.53 -2.90
N PHE A 883 24.29 -0.91 -2.02
CA PHE A 883 24.37 -2.25 -1.46
C PHE A 883 23.51 -2.36 -0.19
N CYS A 884 22.44 -3.13 -0.28
CA CYS A 884 21.53 -3.47 0.82
C CYS A 884 21.79 -4.90 1.29
N THR A 885 23.07 -5.22 1.50
CA THR A 885 23.62 -6.57 1.67
C THR A 885 23.75 -7.03 3.12
N GLY A 886 23.39 -6.18 4.08
CA GLY A 886 23.26 -6.52 5.50
C GLY A 886 24.46 -6.10 6.35
N TYR A 887 24.52 -6.64 7.57
CA TYR A 887 25.48 -6.20 8.59
C TYR A 887 26.15 -7.39 9.27
N ASN A 888 27.37 -7.18 9.74
CA ASN A 888 28.09 -8.08 10.61
C ASN A 888 27.99 -7.58 12.06
N GLY A 889 27.59 -8.45 12.99
CA GLY A 889 27.61 -8.16 14.42
C GLY A 889 28.95 -8.57 15.02
N THR A 890 29.65 -7.63 15.64
CA THR A 890 30.92 -7.84 16.37
C THR A 890 30.83 -7.20 17.74
N PHE A 891 31.46 -7.83 18.73
CA PHE A 891 31.49 -7.36 20.12
C PHE A 891 32.96 -7.23 20.55
N PRO A 892 33.69 -6.20 20.07
CA PRO A 892 35.15 -6.11 20.22
C PRO A 892 35.59 -5.98 21.69
N PHE A 893 34.71 -5.50 22.56
CA PHE A 893 34.93 -5.40 24.00
C PHE A 893 34.76 -6.74 24.75
N LEU A 894 34.22 -7.79 24.14
CA LEU A 894 34.09 -9.11 24.78
C LEU A 894 35.37 -9.97 24.58
N PRO A 895 35.71 -10.87 25.52
CA PRO A 895 36.88 -11.73 25.38
C PRO A 895 36.73 -12.66 24.17
N SER A 896 37.80 -12.86 23.40
CA SER A 896 37.80 -13.73 22.22
C SER A 896 37.32 -15.15 22.53
N VAL A 897 37.60 -15.64 23.74
CA VAL A 897 37.17 -16.95 24.27
C VAL A 897 35.66 -17.17 24.23
N LEU A 898 34.84 -16.11 24.27
CA LEU A 898 33.39 -16.23 24.09
C LEU A 898 33.00 -16.41 22.62
N THR A 899 33.87 -16.03 21.69
CA THR A 899 33.70 -16.07 20.23
C THR A 899 34.48 -17.18 19.53
N ASP A 900 35.11 -18.10 20.26
CA ASP A 900 35.93 -19.23 19.74
C ASP A 900 35.14 -20.32 18.98
N GLY A 901 33.92 -20.04 18.50
CA GLY A 901 33.16 -20.96 17.67
C GLY A 901 33.84 -21.26 16.32
N PRO A 902 33.52 -22.38 15.63
CA PRO A 902 34.17 -22.80 14.39
C PRO A 902 34.14 -21.79 13.23
N GLN A 903 33.29 -20.76 13.33
CA GLN A 903 33.18 -19.66 12.37
C GLN A 903 33.33 -18.28 13.03
N ARG A 904 34.00 -18.17 14.19
CA ARG A 904 34.05 -16.97 15.05
C ARG A 904 32.65 -16.44 15.43
N GLU A 905 31.73 -17.35 15.77
CA GLU A 905 30.36 -17.01 16.14
C GLU A 905 30.12 -17.16 17.65
N LEU A 906 29.39 -16.21 18.23
CA LEU A 906 29.04 -16.19 19.65
C LEU A 906 27.98 -17.26 19.93
N THR A 907 28.38 -18.33 20.62
CA THR A 907 27.49 -19.45 20.95
C THR A 907 26.68 -19.12 22.21
N LEU A 908 25.36 -19.02 22.10
CA LEU A 908 24.47 -18.60 23.18
C LEU A 908 23.31 -19.56 23.40
N TYR A 909 23.14 -20.03 24.64
CA TYR A 909 21.94 -20.74 25.07
C TYR A 909 20.74 -19.79 25.00
N LYS A 910 19.69 -20.21 24.27
CA LYS A 910 18.48 -19.43 24.01
C LYS A 910 18.77 -18.01 23.51
N THR A 911 19.83 -17.85 22.71
CA THR A 911 20.33 -16.55 22.22
C THR A 911 20.61 -15.52 23.32
N LEU A 912 20.97 -15.96 24.53
CA LEU A 912 21.18 -15.09 25.70
C LEU A 912 22.47 -15.36 26.47
N PHE A 913 22.68 -16.59 26.94
CA PHE A 913 23.77 -16.92 27.89
C PHE A 913 24.89 -17.72 27.22
N PRO A 914 26.17 -17.32 27.34
CA PRO A 914 27.28 -18.15 26.84
C PRO A 914 27.44 -19.43 27.69
N PRO A 915 27.32 -20.64 27.11
CA PRO A 915 27.40 -21.90 27.86
C PRO A 915 28.83 -22.27 28.29
N SER A 916 29.83 -21.47 27.90
CA SER A 916 31.23 -21.62 28.31
C SER A 916 31.53 -21.02 29.70
N LEU A 917 30.64 -20.19 30.25
CA LEU A 917 30.85 -19.53 31.53
C LEU A 917 30.57 -20.46 32.72
N VAL A 918 31.47 -20.45 33.71
CA VAL A 918 31.32 -21.17 35.00
C VAL A 918 30.27 -20.50 35.89
N ARG A 919 30.16 -19.17 35.84
CA ARG A 919 29.15 -18.36 36.52
C ARG A 919 28.26 -17.67 35.47
N PRO A 920 26.92 -17.79 35.52
CA PRO A 920 26.03 -17.28 34.47
C PRO A 920 25.74 -15.78 34.64
N THR A 921 26.78 -14.97 34.84
CA THR A 921 26.70 -13.52 35.15
C THR A 921 26.86 -12.63 33.91
N LEU A 922 26.73 -13.17 32.70
CA LEU A 922 26.70 -12.39 31.46
C LEU A 922 25.55 -12.83 30.56
N ALA A 923 24.78 -11.86 30.08
CA ALA A 923 23.69 -12.04 29.13
C ALA A 923 23.85 -11.09 27.93
N VAL A 924 23.63 -11.61 26.72
CA VAL A 924 23.67 -10.81 25.48
C VAL A 924 22.25 -10.61 24.96
N MET A 925 21.82 -9.36 24.87
CA MET A 925 20.42 -8.97 24.73
C MET A 925 20.12 -8.57 23.28
N GLY A 926 18.96 -8.97 22.75
CA GLY A 926 18.57 -8.57 21.40
C GLY A 926 19.28 -9.28 20.24
N LEU A 927 20.25 -10.17 20.50
CA LEU A 927 20.98 -10.93 19.48
C LEU A 927 20.17 -12.13 18.96
N PHE A 928 19.03 -11.83 18.35
CA PHE A 928 18.16 -12.79 17.69
C PHE A 928 17.51 -12.16 16.47
N GLN A 929 16.76 -12.97 15.74
CA GLN A 929 15.93 -12.54 14.66
C GLN A 929 14.57 -13.28 14.75
N THR A 930 13.44 -12.56 14.69
CA THR A 930 12.09 -13.18 14.64
C THR A 930 11.15 -12.52 13.62
N LYS A 931 10.00 -13.16 13.36
CA LYS A 931 8.90 -12.61 12.53
C LYS A 931 7.97 -11.64 13.29
N GLY A 932 8.12 -11.53 14.61
CA GLY A 932 7.41 -10.55 15.45
C GLY A 932 8.26 -9.34 15.86
N PRO A 933 7.73 -8.47 16.74
CA PRO A 933 8.45 -7.33 17.28
C PRO A 933 9.59 -7.73 18.23
N ILE A 934 10.63 -6.89 18.29
CA ILE A 934 11.84 -7.13 19.09
C ILE A 934 11.65 -6.71 20.55
N THR A 935 11.04 -5.54 20.80
CA THR A 935 10.86 -4.93 22.13
C THR A 935 10.32 -5.90 23.20
N PRO A 936 9.22 -6.66 22.96
CA PRO A 936 8.63 -7.53 23.97
C PRO A 936 9.51 -8.74 24.28
N ILE A 937 10.26 -9.21 23.29
CA ILE A 937 11.22 -10.29 23.48
C ILE A 937 12.39 -9.80 24.33
N VAL A 938 12.96 -8.62 24.07
CA VAL A 938 14.09 -8.14 24.88
C VAL A 938 13.69 -7.81 26.32
N GLU A 939 12.48 -7.29 26.54
CA GLU A 939 11.93 -7.16 27.89
C GLU A 939 11.87 -8.52 28.59
N MET A 940 11.28 -9.53 27.94
CA MET A 940 11.16 -10.87 28.51
C MET A 940 12.52 -11.56 28.72
N GLN A 941 13.49 -11.32 27.83
CA GLN A 941 14.88 -11.71 28.00
C GLN A 941 15.49 -11.11 29.27
N ALA A 942 15.30 -9.80 29.50
CA ALA A 942 15.83 -9.12 30.69
C ALA A 942 15.22 -9.69 31.98
N ARG A 943 13.90 -9.96 31.98
CA ARG A 943 13.18 -10.56 33.12
C ARG A 943 13.70 -11.94 33.50
N TRP A 944 14.09 -12.74 32.52
CA TRP A 944 14.72 -14.04 32.79
C TRP A 944 16.20 -13.89 33.19
N ALA A 945 16.96 -13.03 32.53
CA ALA A 945 18.37 -12.77 32.82
C ALA A 945 18.59 -12.33 34.28
N VAL A 946 17.79 -11.39 34.77
CA VAL A 946 17.89 -10.91 36.16
C VAL A 946 17.56 -12.02 37.17
N LYS A 947 16.60 -12.90 36.89
CA LYS A 947 16.33 -14.08 37.75
C LYS A 947 17.46 -15.10 37.73
N VAL A 948 18.21 -15.23 36.63
CA VAL A 948 19.41 -16.07 36.59
C VAL A 948 20.54 -15.43 37.39
N PHE A 949 20.73 -14.11 37.28
CA PHE A 949 21.75 -13.37 38.02
C PHE A 949 21.52 -13.41 39.54
N THR A 950 20.28 -13.28 40.02
CA THR A 950 19.94 -13.39 41.45
C THR A 950 19.91 -14.83 41.98
N GLY A 951 20.16 -15.83 41.14
CA GLY A 951 20.03 -17.26 41.50
C GLY A 951 18.59 -17.74 41.69
N SER A 952 17.58 -16.91 41.37
CA SER A 952 16.15 -17.27 41.40
C SER A 952 15.75 -18.25 40.29
N SER A 953 16.57 -18.37 39.24
CA SER A 953 16.41 -19.32 38.12
C SER A 953 17.76 -19.95 37.81
N CYS A 954 17.81 -21.28 37.68
CA CYS A 954 19.04 -22.00 37.38
C CYS A 954 19.10 -22.39 35.90
N LEU A 955 20.23 -22.09 35.24
CA LEU A 955 20.49 -22.63 33.90
C LEU A 955 20.76 -24.15 33.97
N PRO A 956 20.40 -24.93 32.93
CA PRO A 956 20.72 -26.34 32.86
C PRO A 956 22.25 -26.55 32.63
N PRO A 957 22.77 -27.77 32.85
CA PRO A 957 24.19 -28.09 32.61
C PRO A 957 24.65 -27.73 31.19
N LYS A 958 25.95 -27.42 31.06
CA LYS A 958 26.59 -26.98 29.80
C LYS A 958 26.29 -27.92 28.62
N GLU A 959 26.36 -29.22 28.86
CA GLU A 959 26.13 -30.27 27.87
C GLU A 959 24.68 -30.20 27.34
N LYS A 960 23.73 -29.94 28.24
CA LYS A 960 22.30 -29.79 27.89
C LYS A 960 22.04 -28.45 27.18
N MET A 961 22.73 -27.38 27.56
CA MET A 961 22.67 -26.11 26.84
C MET A 961 23.16 -26.29 25.39
N LEU A 962 24.30 -26.95 25.19
CA LEU A 962 24.86 -27.23 23.86
C LEU A 962 23.96 -28.16 23.02
N GLU A 963 23.37 -29.20 23.63
CA GLU A 963 22.40 -30.08 22.96
C GLU A 963 21.17 -29.30 22.46
N VAL A 964 20.64 -28.38 23.28
CA VAL A 964 19.50 -27.53 22.90
C VAL A 964 19.88 -26.58 21.77
N ILE A 965 21.03 -25.89 21.87
CA ILE A 965 21.54 -25.00 20.81
C ILE A 965 21.65 -25.76 19.49
N GLU A 966 22.24 -26.95 19.50
CA GLU A 966 22.42 -27.76 18.30
C GLU A 966 21.10 -28.30 17.74
N SER A 967 20.15 -28.66 18.60
CA SER A 967 18.79 -29.07 18.21
C SER A 967 18.01 -27.92 17.57
N GLU A 968 18.10 -26.71 18.12
CA GLU A 968 17.47 -25.50 17.59
C GLU A 968 18.13 -25.08 16.26
N ARG A 969 19.46 -25.08 16.18
CA ARG A 969 20.23 -24.85 14.95
C ARG A 969 19.83 -25.83 13.85
N LYS A 970 19.82 -27.15 14.13
CA LYS A 970 19.40 -28.20 13.17
C LYS A 970 17.94 -28.02 12.70
N ARG A 971 17.04 -27.59 13.59
CA ARG A 971 15.64 -27.29 13.23
C ARG A 971 15.55 -26.09 12.28
N ASN A 972 16.24 -25.01 12.61
CA ASN A 972 16.26 -23.76 11.86
C ASN A 972 16.99 -23.88 10.52
N MET A 973 17.99 -24.76 10.41
CA MET A 973 18.74 -25.05 9.17
C MET A 973 17.86 -25.56 8.02
N LYS A 974 16.68 -26.16 8.30
CA LYS A 974 15.69 -26.53 7.28
C LYS A 974 15.16 -25.32 6.49
N SER A 975 15.14 -24.17 7.15
CA SER A 975 14.58 -22.90 6.68
C SER A 975 15.67 -21.91 6.24
N TYR A 976 16.78 -21.88 6.99
CA TYR A 976 17.89 -20.95 6.86
C TYR A 976 19.20 -21.74 6.68
N PRO A 977 19.66 -21.99 5.44
CA PRO A 977 20.82 -22.86 5.19
C PRO A 977 22.17 -22.34 5.70
N CYS A 978 22.25 -21.08 6.14
CA CYS A 978 23.45 -20.52 6.77
C CYS A 978 23.44 -20.81 8.28
N PRO A 979 24.43 -21.53 8.84
CA PRO A 979 24.48 -21.87 10.27
C PRO A 979 24.36 -20.65 11.20
N ARG A 980 25.12 -19.59 10.93
CA ARG A 980 25.07 -18.31 11.65
C ARG A 980 23.66 -17.72 11.67
N THR A 981 22.97 -17.69 10.52
CA THR A 981 21.61 -17.17 10.43
C THR A 981 20.61 -18.07 11.15
N ALA A 982 20.78 -19.39 11.06
CA ALA A 982 19.91 -20.38 11.71
C ALA A 982 20.00 -20.33 13.24
N ALA A 983 21.19 -20.10 13.80
CA ALA A 983 21.41 -19.97 15.25
C ALA A 983 20.65 -18.77 15.87
N LEU A 984 20.39 -17.73 15.09
CA LEU A 984 19.69 -16.52 15.56
C LEU A 984 18.16 -16.58 15.43
N GLN A 985 17.57 -17.59 14.78
CA GLN A 985 16.11 -17.59 14.53
C GLN A 985 15.30 -18.04 15.75
N VAL A 986 14.33 -17.23 16.15
CA VAL A 986 13.36 -17.57 17.20
C VAL A 986 11.92 -17.36 16.74
N GLU A 987 11.01 -18.25 17.11
CA GLU A 987 9.56 -18.12 16.85
C GLU A 987 8.91 -17.29 17.96
N TYR A 988 8.21 -16.21 17.60
CA TYR A 988 7.76 -15.17 18.53
C TYR A 988 6.95 -15.70 19.74
N ILE A 989 5.79 -16.33 19.51
CA ILE A 989 4.93 -16.82 20.61
C ILE A 989 5.61 -17.97 21.39
N PRO A 990 6.18 -19.02 20.75
CA PRO A 990 6.83 -20.11 21.50
C PRO A 990 8.02 -19.67 22.35
N TYR A 991 8.81 -18.69 21.87
CA TYR A 991 9.97 -18.17 22.61
C TYR A 991 9.55 -17.30 23.79
N LEU A 992 8.55 -16.42 23.62
CA LEU A 992 7.95 -15.66 24.72
C LEU A 992 7.26 -16.56 25.74
N ASP A 993 6.45 -17.54 25.32
CA ASP A 993 5.80 -18.49 26.22
C ASP A 993 6.81 -19.38 26.98
N PHE A 994 7.97 -19.68 26.38
CA PHE A 994 9.08 -20.36 27.07
C PHE A 994 9.64 -19.48 28.18
N MET A 995 10.07 -18.25 27.88
CA MET A 995 10.63 -17.36 28.90
C MET A 995 9.62 -16.97 29.96
N ALA A 996 8.37 -16.72 29.57
CA ALA A 996 7.28 -16.44 30.50
C ALA A 996 7.02 -17.62 31.46
N LYS A 997 7.33 -18.86 31.05
CA LYS A 997 7.30 -20.01 31.96
C LYS A 997 8.47 -19.95 32.95
N GLU A 998 9.69 -19.70 32.48
CA GLU A 998 10.89 -19.62 33.34
C GLU A 998 10.84 -18.42 34.31
N VAL A 999 10.13 -17.35 33.96
CA VAL A 999 9.88 -16.16 34.80
C VAL A 999 8.64 -16.31 35.72
N GLY A 1000 7.74 -17.27 35.43
CA GLY A 1000 6.52 -17.50 36.21
C GLY A 1000 5.32 -16.60 35.86
N VAL A 1001 5.28 -16.05 34.64
CA VAL A 1001 4.27 -15.09 34.15
C VAL A 1001 3.49 -15.57 32.92
N ARG A 1002 3.63 -16.84 32.52
CA ARG A 1002 2.90 -17.40 31.37
C ARG A 1002 1.39 -17.46 31.68
N PRO A 1003 0.51 -16.86 30.85
CA PRO A 1003 -0.92 -16.84 31.13
C PRO A 1003 -1.52 -18.25 31.07
N ASN A 1004 -2.17 -18.68 32.16
CA ASN A 1004 -2.88 -19.95 32.19
C ASN A 1004 -4.23 -19.83 31.48
N LEU A 1005 -4.26 -20.27 30.21
CA LEU A 1005 -5.45 -20.19 29.36
C LEU A 1005 -6.63 -21.04 29.87
N LEU A 1006 -6.40 -22.15 30.58
CA LEU A 1006 -7.50 -22.95 31.11
C LEU A 1006 -8.16 -22.23 32.30
N THR A 1007 -7.36 -21.69 33.22
CA THR A 1007 -7.87 -20.87 34.32
C THR A 1007 -8.60 -19.63 33.80
N LEU A 1008 -8.00 -18.89 32.86
CA LEU A 1008 -8.61 -17.70 32.26
C LEU A 1008 -9.95 -17.99 31.57
N LEU A 1009 -10.11 -19.13 30.90
CA LEU A 1009 -11.39 -19.51 30.30
C LEU A 1009 -12.52 -19.64 31.34
N LEU A 1010 -12.17 -20.08 32.56
CA LEU A 1010 -13.11 -20.30 33.66
C LEU A 1010 -13.35 -19.02 34.49
N THR A 1011 -12.34 -18.16 34.65
CA THR A 1011 -12.41 -16.97 35.53
C THR A 1011 -12.69 -15.66 34.80
N ASP A 1012 -12.24 -15.49 33.56
CA ASP A 1012 -12.49 -14.31 32.73
C ASP A 1012 -12.60 -14.71 31.24
N PRO A 1013 -13.72 -15.32 30.83
CA PRO A 1013 -13.90 -15.81 29.46
C PRO A 1013 -13.82 -14.68 28.41
N VAL A 1014 -14.14 -13.43 28.79
CA VAL A 1014 -14.03 -12.27 27.89
C VAL A 1014 -12.56 -11.97 27.59
N LEU A 1015 -11.72 -11.89 28.63
CA LEU A 1015 -10.28 -11.73 28.47
C LEU A 1015 -9.65 -12.93 27.75
N TRP A 1016 -10.10 -14.16 28.05
CA TRP A 1016 -9.64 -15.37 27.36
C TRP A 1016 -9.88 -15.31 25.85
N VAL A 1017 -11.08 -14.93 25.40
CA VAL A 1017 -11.40 -14.78 23.97
C VAL A 1017 -10.45 -13.76 23.32
N ARG A 1018 -10.18 -12.63 23.98
CA ARG A 1018 -9.26 -11.59 23.47
C ARG A 1018 -7.81 -12.06 23.41
N ILE A 1019 -7.37 -12.92 24.33
CA ILE A 1019 -6.02 -13.50 24.36
C ILE A 1019 -5.83 -14.60 23.32
N PHE A 1020 -6.85 -15.45 23.13
CA PHE A 1020 -6.75 -16.64 22.28
C PHE A 1020 -6.98 -16.33 20.79
N PHE A 1021 -8.07 -15.60 20.48
CA PHE A 1021 -8.44 -15.24 19.11
C PHE A 1021 -7.85 -13.90 18.66
N GLY A 1022 -7.53 -13.01 19.60
CA GLY A 1022 -6.94 -11.70 19.32
C GLY A 1022 -5.41 -11.72 19.17
N PRO A 1023 -4.80 -10.53 19.01
CA PRO A 1023 -3.36 -10.39 18.85
C PRO A 1023 -2.61 -10.85 20.11
N CYS A 1024 -1.46 -11.47 19.94
CA CYS A 1024 -0.56 -11.83 21.04
C CYS A 1024 0.27 -10.61 21.48
N THR A 1025 -0.42 -9.61 22.05
CA THR A 1025 0.17 -8.35 22.51
C THR A 1025 1.02 -8.52 23.78
N PRO A 1026 2.01 -7.63 24.01
CA PRO A 1026 2.96 -7.73 25.12
C PRO A 1026 2.29 -7.76 26.50
N TYR A 1027 1.19 -7.03 26.66
CA TYR A 1027 0.38 -6.94 27.88
C TYR A 1027 0.02 -8.30 28.50
N GLN A 1028 -0.10 -9.35 27.68
CA GLN A 1028 -0.43 -10.71 28.13
C GLN A 1028 0.58 -11.27 29.14
N TYR A 1029 1.84 -10.81 29.09
CA TYR A 1029 2.94 -11.30 29.92
C TYR A 1029 3.16 -10.53 31.23
N ARG A 1030 2.26 -9.57 31.54
CA ARG A 1030 2.14 -8.91 32.85
C ARG A 1030 0.73 -9.02 33.46
N LEU A 1031 -0.07 -9.99 33.00
CA LEU A 1031 -1.39 -10.27 33.55
C LEU A 1031 -1.34 -10.90 34.95
N THR A 1032 -0.32 -11.71 35.24
CA THR A 1032 -0.18 -12.54 36.44
C THR A 1032 1.29 -12.81 36.76
N GLY A 1033 1.60 -13.12 38.02
CA GLY A 1033 2.96 -13.49 38.47
C GLY A 1033 3.79 -12.26 38.88
N PRO A 1034 5.13 -12.42 39.03
CA PRO A 1034 6.03 -11.29 39.30
C PRO A 1034 5.84 -10.17 38.27
N GLY A 1035 6.02 -8.91 38.67
CA GLY A 1035 5.90 -7.77 37.77
C GLY A 1035 4.52 -7.61 37.11
N GLN A 1036 3.45 -8.10 37.75
CA GLN A 1036 2.08 -7.91 37.28
C GLN A 1036 1.74 -6.42 37.15
N TRP A 1037 1.10 -6.03 36.05
CA TRP A 1037 0.67 -4.67 35.79
C TRP A 1037 -0.84 -4.55 35.80
N ALA A 1038 -1.39 -3.70 36.68
CA ALA A 1038 -2.83 -3.52 36.85
C ALA A 1038 -3.54 -3.11 35.54
N GLY A 1039 -2.88 -2.32 34.68
CA GLY A 1039 -3.40 -1.91 33.39
C GLY A 1039 -3.42 -2.99 32.29
N ALA A 1040 -2.81 -4.16 32.52
CA ALA A 1040 -2.63 -5.18 31.49
C ALA A 1040 -3.96 -5.70 30.93
N ARG A 1041 -4.92 -6.01 31.83
CA ARG A 1041 -6.26 -6.46 31.45
C ARG A 1041 -6.96 -5.42 30.58
N GLN A 1042 -7.04 -4.17 31.06
CA GLN A 1042 -7.75 -3.12 30.34
C GLN A 1042 -7.09 -2.83 28.98
N SER A 1043 -5.75 -2.89 28.91
CA SER A 1043 -5.00 -2.69 27.67
C SER A 1043 -5.33 -3.75 26.61
N ILE A 1044 -5.48 -5.02 26.99
CA ILE A 1044 -5.89 -6.11 26.07
C ILE A 1044 -7.34 -5.93 25.59
N LEU A 1045 -8.24 -5.44 26.44
CA LEU A 1045 -9.63 -5.18 26.04
C LEU A 1045 -9.74 -4.01 25.05
N THR A 1046 -8.95 -2.95 25.28
CA THR A 1046 -9.03 -1.66 24.55
C THR A 1046 -8.02 -1.48 23.41
N GLN A 1047 -7.15 -2.48 23.14
CA GLN A 1047 -6.13 -2.41 22.07
C GLN A 1047 -6.69 -2.09 20.67
N TRP A 1048 -7.92 -2.54 20.37
CA TRP A 1048 -8.60 -2.22 19.11
C TRP A 1048 -9.17 -0.80 19.07
N GLU A 1049 -9.44 -0.19 20.23
CA GLU A 1049 -9.91 1.20 20.35
C GLU A 1049 -8.73 2.17 20.17
N ARG A 1050 -7.59 1.91 20.83
CA ARG A 1050 -6.34 2.66 20.62
C ARG A 1050 -5.80 2.55 19.19
N LEU A 1051 -6.01 1.41 18.54
CA LEU A 1051 -5.73 1.23 17.12
C LEU A 1051 -6.64 2.10 16.23
N ALA A 1052 -7.91 2.25 16.60
CA ALA A 1052 -8.90 3.01 15.83
C ALA A 1052 -8.74 4.53 16.01
N GLN A 1053 -8.32 4.98 17.20
CA GLN A 1053 -8.18 6.38 17.58
C GLN A 1053 -7.39 7.27 16.60
N PRO A 1054 -6.19 6.93 16.10
CA PRO A 1054 -5.44 7.78 15.16
C PRO A 1054 -6.16 8.00 13.82
N PHE A 1055 -7.16 7.18 13.49
CA PHE A 1055 -7.97 7.38 12.29
C PHE A 1055 -9.25 8.20 12.52
N ARG A 1056 -9.65 8.44 13.78
CA ARG A 1056 -10.88 9.20 14.13
C ARG A 1056 -10.70 10.72 14.01
N THR A 1057 -9.99 11.16 12.96
CA THR A 1057 -9.59 12.55 12.69
C THR A 1057 -10.61 13.33 11.87
N ARG A 1058 -11.67 12.67 11.38
CA ARG A 1058 -12.89 13.29 10.86
C ARG A 1058 -14.10 12.45 11.29
N ALA A 1059 -15.14 13.10 11.80
CA ALA A 1059 -16.40 12.41 12.10
C ALA A 1059 -17.05 11.84 10.82
N VAL A 1060 -17.47 10.57 10.88
CA VAL A 1060 -18.20 9.86 9.83
C VAL A 1060 -19.47 9.27 10.45
N PRO A 1061 -20.65 9.44 9.83
CA PRO A 1061 -21.86 8.78 10.32
C PRO A 1061 -21.69 7.26 10.38
N GLU A 1062 -21.86 6.69 11.57
CA GLU A 1062 -21.86 5.25 11.74
C GLU A 1062 -23.02 4.62 10.95
N SER A 1063 -22.69 3.71 10.05
CA SER A 1063 -23.72 2.88 9.41
C SER A 1063 -24.18 1.84 10.42
N ARG A 1064 -25.49 1.81 10.71
CA ARG A 1064 -26.11 0.73 11.50
C ARG A 1064 -25.56 -0.62 11.04
N PRO A 1065 -25.11 -1.50 11.95
CA PRO A 1065 -24.58 -2.80 11.56
C PRO A 1065 -25.62 -3.57 10.76
N SER A 1066 -25.19 -4.20 9.67
CA SER A 1066 -26.03 -5.15 8.93
C SER A 1066 -26.50 -6.24 9.90
N ALA A 1067 -27.82 -6.37 10.07
CA ALA A 1067 -28.42 -7.40 10.93
C ALA A 1067 -28.10 -8.84 10.47
N ILE A 1068 -27.52 -8.99 9.27
CA ILE A 1068 -27.09 -10.27 8.70
C ILE A 1068 -25.57 -10.25 8.57
N SER A 1069 -24.91 -11.10 9.33
CA SER A 1069 -23.46 -11.37 9.23
C SER A 1069 -23.17 -12.14 7.93
N PRO A 1070 -22.08 -11.83 7.20
CA PRO A 1070 -21.62 -12.67 6.08
C PRO A 1070 -21.40 -14.12 6.49
N TRP A 1071 -20.97 -14.36 7.73
CA TRP A 1071 -20.82 -15.71 8.28
C TRP A 1071 -22.16 -16.42 8.48
N ALA A 1072 -23.25 -15.69 8.76
CA ALA A 1072 -24.59 -16.28 8.84
C ALA A 1072 -25.12 -16.68 7.46
N LEU A 1073 -24.77 -15.94 6.40
CA LEU A 1073 -25.07 -16.33 5.01
C LEU A 1073 -24.22 -17.53 4.55
N VAL A 1074 -22.94 -17.57 4.93
CA VAL A 1074 -22.08 -18.73 4.61
C VAL A 1074 -22.49 -19.97 5.41
N LEU A 1075 -22.76 -19.85 6.72
CA LEU A 1075 -23.30 -20.95 7.53
C LEU A 1075 -24.67 -21.38 7.02
N GLY A 1076 -25.60 -20.45 6.75
CA GLY A 1076 -26.91 -20.75 6.18
C GLY A 1076 -26.81 -21.46 4.82
N GLY A 1077 -25.94 -20.98 3.93
CA GLY A 1077 -25.68 -21.61 2.64
C GLY A 1077 -24.98 -22.98 2.75
N THR A 1078 -24.05 -23.15 3.69
CA THR A 1078 -23.36 -24.42 3.92
C THR A 1078 -24.26 -25.45 4.59
N VAL A 1079 -25.11 -25.03 5.54
CA VAL A 1079 -26.14 -25.86 6.17
C VAL A 1079 -27.23 -26.22 5.15
N ALA A 1080 -27.71 -25.28 4.33
CA ALA A 1080 -28.66 -25.57 3.26
C ALA A 1080 -28.08 -26.53 2.21
N MET A 1081 -26.82 -26.33 1.81
CA MET A 1081 -26.13 -27.21 0.87
C MET A 1081 -25.85 -28.60 1.49
N ALA A 1082 -25.50 -28.67 2.78
CA ALA A 1082 -25.42 -29.93 3.52
C ALA A 1082 -26.80 -30.63 3.62
N PHE A 1083 -27.88 -29.89 3.80
CA PHE A 1083 -29.26 -30.42 3.86
C PHE A 1083 -29.79 -30.88 2.49
N VAL A 1084 -29.33 -30.25 1.40
CA VAL A 1084 -29.59 -30.68 0.02
C VAL A 1084 -28.77 -31.94 -0.31
N LEU A 1085 -27.48 -31.98 0.05
CA LEU A 1085 -26.61 -33.14 -0.15
C LEU A 1085 -27.00 -34.33 0.76
N SER A 1086 -27.54 -34.07 1.95
CA SER A 1086 -28.04 -35.13 2.84
C SER A 1086 -29.38 -35.70 2.39
N LYS A 1087 -30.17 -34.95 1.61
CA LYS A 1087 -31.43 -35.46 1.02
C LYS A 1087 -31.20 -36.51 -0.07
N THR A 1088 -30.00 -36.59 -0.65
CA THR A 1088 -29.67 -37.57 -1.70
C THR A 1088 -29.16 -38.92 -1.18
N GLU A 1089 -28.80 -39.08 0.10
CA GLU A 1089 -28.32 -40.36 0.65
C GLU A 1089 -28.92 -40.77 2.02
N ILE A 1090 -30.01 -40.15 2.49
CA ILE A 1090 -30.70 -40.53 3.74
C ILE A 1090 -32.10 -41.10 3.45
N THR A 1091 -32.15 -42.19 2.68
CA THR A 1091 -33.33 -43.06 2.51
C THR A 1091 -33.24 -44.44 3.19
N PRO A 1092 -32.07 -45.04 3.46
CA PRO A 1092 -32.00 -46.31 4.20
C PRO A 1092 -31.87 -46.17 5.72
N VAL A 1093 -31.49 -45.00 6.26
CA VAL A 1093 -31.16 -44.82 7.69
C VAL A 1093 -32.38 -44.43 8.54
N LEU A 1094 -33.41 -43.82 7.94
CA LEU A 1094 -34.61 -43.35 8.66
C LEU A 1094 -35.57 -44.47 9.07
N SER A 1095 -35.48 -45.67 8.47
CA SER A 1095 -36.28 -46.84 8.87
C SER A 1095 -35.82 -47.42 10.21
N GLY A 1096 -34.51 -47.38 10.52
CA GLY A 1096 -33.97 -47.84 11.80
C GLY A 1096 -34.25 -46.89 12.97
N ALA A 1097 -34.18 -45.57 12.72
CA ALA A 1097 -34.40 -44.57 13.76
C ALA A 1097 -35.86 -44.50 14.26
N ALA A 1098 -36.84 -44.81 13.39
CA ALA A 1098 -38.25 -44.85 13.75
C ALA A 1098 -38.56 -45.93 14.82
N GLN A 1099 -37.97 -47.12 14.70
CA GLN A 1099 -38.14 -48.21 15.66
C GLN A 1099 -37.47 -47.97 17.02
N PHE A 1100 -36.54 -47.02 17.10
CA PHE A 1100 -35.92 -46.59 18.35
C PHE A 1100 -36.76 -45.49 19.04
N LEU A 1101 -37.23 -44.50 18.27
CA LEU A 1101 -38.03 -43.39 18.78
C LEU A 1101 -39.41 -43.83 19.33
N ASP A 1102 -40.02 -44.90 18.79
CA ASP A 1102 -41.25 -45.45 19.37
C ASP A 1102 -41.04 -46.16 20.71
N ARG A 1103 -39.82 -46.64 21.02
CA ARG A 1103 -39.50 -47.18 22.36
C ARG A 1103 -39.23 -46.09 23.40
N CYS A 1104 -38.73 -44.93 22.97
CA CYS A 1104 -38.46 -43.79 23.87
C CYS A 1104 -39.72 -43.00 24.26
N LYS A 1105 -40.85 -43.15 23.55
CA LYS A 1105 -42.13 -42.45 23.83
C LYS A 1105 -42.79 -42.83 25.16
N MET A 1106 -42.34 -43.88 25.84
CA MET A 1106 -42.93 -44.33 27.12
C MET A 1106 -42.33 -43.67 28.38
N PHE A 1107 -41.26 -42.87 28.30
CA PHE A 1107 -40.52 -42.42 29.50
C PHE A 1107 -40.47 -40.91 29.78
N LEU A 1108 -41.01 -40.06 28.90
CA LEU A 1108 -41.04 -38.60 29.10
C LEU A 1108 -42.44 -38.02 28.82
N LYS A 1109 -43.44 -38.62 29.49
CA LYS A 1109 -44.81 -38.11 29.55
C LYS A 1109 -45.17 -37.74 31.00
N ASP A 1110 -44.33 -36.93 31.63
CA ASP A 1110 -44.69 -36.17 32.83
C ASP A 1110 -43.79 -34.95 33.04
N SER A 1111 -44.35 -33.92 33.67
CA SER A 1111 -43.75 -32.65 34.10
C SER A 1111 -43.52 -31.53 33.07
N TRP A 1112 -44.42 -30.54 33.19
CA TRP A 1112 -44.18 -29.09 33.08
C TRP A 1112 -44.30 -28.36 31.72
N LEU A 1113 -45.55 -28.23 31.27
CA LEU A 1113 -46.07 -27.02 30.64
C LEU A 1113 -46.66 -26.07 31.70
N HIS A 1114 -46.06 -24.90 31.96
CA HIS A 1114 -46.74 -23.61 32.19
C HIS A 1114 -45.77 -22.49 32.65
N GLN A 1115 -45.47 -21.52 31.78
CA GLN A 1115 -45.86 -20.10 31.93
C GLN A 1115 -45.32 -19.25 30.76
N THR A 1116 -45.94 -18.08 30.55
CA THR A 1116 -46.01 -17.44 29.23
C THR A 1116 -45.88 -15.90 29.29
N LYS A 1117 -44.92 -15.34 28.54
CA LYS A 1117 -44.85 -13.95 27.98
C LYS A 1117 -44.85 -12.69 28.89
N MET A 1118 -44.30 -11.62 28.30
CA MET A 1118 -44.26 -10.18 28.71
C MET A 1118 -43.31 -9.86 29.88
N ILE A 1119 -42.41 -8.87 29.80
CA ILE A 1119 -42.67 -7.41 29.70
C ILE A 1119 -41.56 -6.67 28.90
N ILE A 1120 -41.86 -5.46 28.39
CA ILE A 1120 -40.98 -4.52 27.68
C ILE A 1120 -40.92 -3.19 28.47
N PHE A 1121 -39.80 -2.44 28.39
CA PHE A 1121 -39.54 -1.00 28.68
C PHE A 1121 -38.55 -0.64 29.82
N GLY A 1122 -37.83 0.48 29.58
CA GLY A 1122 -36.93 1.22 30.51
C GLY A 1122 -35.43 1.00 30.18
N TYR A 1123 -34.60 1.99 29.84
CA TYR A 1123 -34.54 3.39 30.27
C TYR A 1123 -33.78 4.30 29.28
N THR A 1124 -34.18 5.57 29.21
CA THR A 1124 -33.38 6.72 28.75
C THR A 1124 -32.66 7.37 29.94
N VAL A 1125 -31.37 7.69 29.79
CA VAL A 1125 -30.79 9.06 29.68
C VAL A 1125 -29.53 8.94 28.83
#